data_AF-A0AA39FUF2-F1
#
_entry.id   AF-A0AA39FUF2-F1
#
_cell.length_a   1.000
_cell.length_b   1.000
_cell.length_c   1.000
_cell.angle_alpha   90.00
_cell.angle_beta   90.00
_cell.angle_gamma   90.00
#
_symmetry.space_group_name_H-M   'P 1'
#
loop_
_entity.id
_entity.type
_entity.pdbx_description
1 polymer ?
#
loop_
_entity_poly.entity_id
_entity_poly.type
_entity_poly.pdbx_seq_one_letter_code
_entity_poly.pdbx_strand_id
1 'polypeptide(L)'
;MVAMESTSCNEDDLKSQKKVKMDTTILDCFTKLVADNERIRLDGELSLLKHLGQQKDNPENKELNYSLKRLIRGLGSSRTASRKGFYATLTAYFKITPDINMNDIIQIMEAELKATNSNSKSENADIHMGRILLCGALIRSKLLSNRTVEEQQKVVEILLTAGTKRSYLSFVSYSFLNEFINEFDEESLKTNLWPLLEKELGKTWSEQTLDSFYTLMIINTKFPSLIGKKFLKQHLGSSTIINTESMDDLIKLLTDIPRVVCCRHPIYKIFCEHLSSTKYVVEFWTGIDEKFLKPSKSMENVALTLLNLLLLNIKDKSLIPSLLSPNFLQHMLRRIVSCKRYRNDDVAVSFKQMLTQLVSVLNDKEMKGKIQIAVLKKLILYPGDLMIEKITGTKVIQMITANMGVNGVKKLSKFYSDIASNSERKITKDKEEFWTNAERTYAAQLLSKLLGHSAVSAEHTWRLEQLKFLFHLGHYETTNVGIELAPQFKESFYRALDHKLPKLADLRNVLSELIHHLNAELFSDAKTNTLRTALDETAIEAWKKMINFIKKLDKDSNNKEAVLIFYTMDLNMGLQLFTDPEMAISAINEIHSCYERLTQNKSTKKNKKTKVETDDDDEPQWVEVIVDLMLSLLSKNSHLLRSLVRCVFPHICPVLTATSIHQILAVLDPKDDKGPLVPKNSIDNDASDMESNSESENDESNDDNDDDDDEEGENNSDSDTDIDDGEDELEDETTIDRLRLAVRQALGDATAQTDDEDMDVDQIDEEQGKRLNESLAAAFRILRENRQSNKKKQGKSAEALTHFRVRVIDLLETYLESGPSMALALDMLVPLFALLEFCIKDPHQKPLENRVRTCLKKLSTVKKFKDTTGIDGQLLTDLAKVLIEKGERSTAVCQEMGDKLAECCIFLIRCIQQAGLPSTVLVQLYSDNLTAFFKKRDCVLPASLFKNILQLNWDGNWQLVPLIVDYTFDKTIRSFRRGQALEFLTTFYRNHRLVMNEEYTSLRQKIEKKLSKNTINLLQEIVSQQQNNTNGELCNGQNGENIGKEVRQKFICLLWTLLHAIYPHHLSKVWDWKSIGNAMAEYRKHISLSKDTKTAYNRLASQIGAPINISTQIKVTAKSSTNGVHADSDDSTQESSDEKIIEENGNSKSIKKKLKNRSKQKDKQKLKKEARELRAKAMSEGLDCIDFSSVVLPNGTAEDESADNNVLNESPSHSTKNNNAKKREPEDRLDSPVKSKKKKSTNAH
;
A
#
# COMPACT_ATOMS: atom_id res chain seq x y z
N MET A 1 32.29 -36.57 -67.13
CA MET A 1 33.43 -35.95 -67.85
C MET A 1 33.41 -34.48 -67.46
N VAL A 2 34.34 -33.97 -66.63
CA VAL A 2 35.77 -33.68 -66.93
C VAL A 2 35.85 -32.44 -67.86
N ALA A 3 36.46 -31.31 -67.48
CA ALA A 3 36.99 -30.88 -66.17
C ALA A 3 37.20 -29.33 -66.09
N MET A 4 37.46 -28.83 -64.87
CA MET A 4 38.29 -27.67 -64.47
C MET A 4 38.20 -26.30 -65.19
N GLU A 5 37.84 -25.28 -64.39
CA GLU A 5 38.60 -24.05 -64.08
C GLU A 5 39.73 -23.62 -65.05
N SER A 6 39.81 -22.35 -65.46
CA SER A 6 40.42 -21.29 -64.63
C SER A 6 40.18 -19.85 -65.14
N THR A 7 40.63 -18.85 -64.39
CA THR A 7 40.23 -17.43 -64.43
C THR A 7 41.10 -16.48 -65.25
N SER A 8 40.53 -15.39 -65.79
CA SER A 8 40.89 -14.00 -65.39
C SER A 8 40.01 -12.88 -65.98
N CYS A 9 39.54 -12.01 -65.08
CA CYS A 9 39.31 -10.54 -65.14
C CYS A 9 38.75 -9.82 -66.40
N ASN A 10 37.53 -9.26 -66.26
CA ASN A 10 37.15 -7.81 -66.28
C ASN A 10 37.62 -6.86 -67.42
N GLU A 11 36.84 -5.87 -67.91
CA GLU A 11 35.41 -5.49 -67.80
C GLU A 11 35.04 -4.39 -68.84
N ASP A 12 33.75 -4.03 -68.91
CA ASP A 12 33.17 -2.76 -69.43
C ASP A 12 33.48 -2.22 -70.86
N ASP A 13 32.44 -2.22 -71.72
CA ASP A 13 31.70 -0.99 -72.06
C ASP A 13 30.34 -1.31 -72.73
N LEU A 14 29.20 -0.90 -72.12
CA LEU A 14 27.93 -0.76 -72.85
C LEU A 14 26.92 0.17 -72.13
N LYS A 15 26.98 1.44 -72.52
CA LYS A 15 26.06 2.53 -72.17
C LYS A 15 24.67 2.34 -72.82
N SER A 16 23.56 2.94 -72.38
CA SER A 16 23.12 3.46 -71.07
C SER A 16 21.65 3.92 -71.17
N GLN A 17 20.75 3.50 -70.28
CA GLN A 17 19.43 4.12 -70.13
C GLN A 17 19.39 5.02 -68.87
N LYS A 18 18.95 6.28 -69.02
CA LYS A 18 18.92 7.26 -67.93
C LYS A 18 17.85 6.91 -66.88
N LYS A 19 18.26 6.35 -65.74
CA LYS A 19 17.43 6.31 -64.52
C LYS A 19 17.26 7.72 -63.95
N VAL A 20 16.03 8.19 -63.83
CA VAL A 20 15.69 9.37 -63.01
C VAL A 20 15.85 8.98 -61.54
N LYS A 21 16.52 9.81 -60.73
CA LYS A 21 16.61 9.61 -59.27
C LYS A 21 15.36 10.20 -58.60
N MET A 22 14.75 9.43 -57.69
CA MET A 22 13.77 9.94 -56.72
C MET A 22 14.47 10.79 -55.66
N ASP A 23 13.73 11.70 -55.00
CA ASP A 23 14.27 12.38 -53.83
C ASP A 23 14.51 11.40 -52.66
N THR A 24 15.68 11.55 -52.05
CA THR A 24 16.12 10.87 -50.83
C THR A 24 15.23 11.12 -49.62
N THR A 25 14.53 12.26 -49.56
CA THR A 25 13.64 12.65 -48.44
C THR A 25 12.48 11.66 -48.24
N ILE A 26 11.81 11.26 -49.33
CA ILE A 26 10.68 10.32 -49.31
C ILE A 26 11.12 8.95 -48.77
N LEU A 27 12.29 8.49 -49.22
CA LEU A 27 12.86 7.19 -48.82
C LEU A 27 13.17 7.15 -47.33
N ASP A 28 13.74 8.23 -46.75
CA ASP A 28 13.96 8.36 -45.31
C ASP A 28 12.64 8.28 -44.52
N CYS A 29 11.61 9.02 -44.94
CA CYS A 29 10.29 8.99 -44.31
C CYS A 29 9.71 7.55 -44.26
N PHE A 30 9.86 6.76 -45.32
CA PHE A 30 9.45 5.36 -45.33
C PHE A 30 10.26 4.45 -44.40
N THR A 31 11.48 4.81 -43.99
CA THR A 31 12.19 4.08 -42.92
C THR A 31 11.62 4.43 -41.55
N LYS A 32 11.32 5.71 -41.31
CA LYS A 32 10.72 6.21 -40.05
C LYS A 32 9.35 5.58 -39.77
N LEU A 33 8.50 5.40 -40.79
CA LEU A 33 7.18 4.74 -40.65
C LEU A 33 7.25 3.29 -40.14
N VAL A 34 8.38 2.60 -40.35
CA VAL A 34 8.61 1.21 -39.94
C VAL A 34 9.25 1.10 -38.55
N ALA A 35 9.64 2.22 -37.94
CA ALA A 35 10.25 2.23 -36.61
C ALA A 35 9.28 1.76 -35.51
N ASP A 36 9.79 0.99 -34.55
CA ASP A 36 8.97 0.51 -33.42
C ASP A 36 8.63 1.64 -32.43
N ASN A 37 9.43 2.72 -32.39
CA ASN A 37 9.16 3.94 -31.62
C ASN A 37 8.13 4.84 -32.31
N GLU A 38 7.01 5.07 -31.62
CA GLU A 38 5.87 5.88 -32.08
C GLU A 38 6.22 7.32 -32.46
N ARG A 39 7.09 8.00 -31.69
CA ARG A 39 7.49 9.38 -32.00
C ARG A 39 8.28 9.48 -33.30
N ILE A 40 8.98 8.41 -33.69
CA ILE A 40 9.72 8.35 -34.97
C ILE A 40 8.75 8.09 -36.12
N ARG A 41 7.74 7.21 -35.94
CA ARG A 41 6.68 7.03 -36.93
C ARG A 41 5.94 8.33 -37.22
N LEU A 42 5.52 9.05 -36.18
CA LEU A 42 4.80 10.33 -36.31
C LEU A 42 5.64 11.42 -37.00
N ASP A 43 6.95 11.47 -36.76
CA ASP A 43 7.87 12.37 -37.47
C ASP A 43 7.96 12.04 -38.97
N GLY A 44 8.04 10.74 -39.31
CA GLY A 44 8.02 10.26 -40.70
C GLY A 44 6.68 10.48 -41.41
N GLU A 45 5.58 10.28 -40.69
CA GLU A 45 4.21 10.50 -41.15
C GLU A 45 3.96 11.98 -41.47
N LEU A 46 4.25 12.89 -40.52
CA LEU A 46 4.12 14.32 -40.73
C LEU A 46 5.05 14.84 -41.85
N SER A 47 6.25 14.28 -41.98
CA SER A 47 7.18 14.64 -43.07
C SER A 47 6.63 14.20 -44.44
N LEU A 48 6.15 12.95 -44.56
CA LEU A 48 5.62 12.44 -45.82
C LEU A 48 4.30 13.13 -46.20
N LEU A 49 3.39 13.37 -45.24
CA LEU A 49 2.14 14.09 -45.49
C LEU A 49 2.37 15.51 -45.99
N LYS A 50 3.38 16.22 -45.46
CA LYS A 50 3.76 17.55 -45.96
C LYS A 50 4.28 17.50 -47.41
N HIS A 51 5.16 16.54 -47.73
CA HIS A 51 5.69 16.37 -49.10
C HIS A 51 4.57 16.05 -50.10
N LEU A 52 3.69 15.10 -49.77
CA LEU A 52 2.57 14.71 -50.63
C LEU A 52 1.51 15.81 -50.76
N GLY A 53 1.27 16.59 -49.70
CA GLY A 53 0.37 17.75 -49.73
C GLY A 53 0.90 18.91 -50.60
N GLN A 54 2.22 19.11 -50.66
CA GLN A 54 2.85 20.16 -51.47
C GLN A 54 2.89 19.84 -52.98
N GLN A 55 2.70 18.59 -53.39
CA GLN A 55 2.71 18.17 -54.79
C GLN A 55 1.31 17.79 -55.33
N LYS A 56 0.24 18.29 -54.70
CA LYS A 56 -1.15 17.86 -54.93
C LYS A 56 -1.70 18.22 -56.33
N ASP A 57 -1.23 19.31 -56.94
CA ASP A 57 -1.78 19.87 -58.18
C ASP A 57 -1.07 19.39 -59.47
N ASN A 58 -0.14 18.42 -59.39
CA ASN A 58 0.67 18.00 -60.53
C ASN A 58 0.24 16.60 -61.06
N PRO A 59 -0.45 16.49 -62.21
CA PRO A 59 -1.09 15.24 -62.64
C PRO A 59 -0.12 14.14 -63.09
N GLU A 60 1.14 14.44 -63.42
CA GLU A 60 2.17 13.44 -63.76
C GLU A 60 2.96 12.92 -62.55
N ASN A 61 2.48 13.13 -61.31
CA ASN A 61 3.28 12.90 -60.11
C ASN A 61 3.61 11.40 -59.83
N LYS A 62 4.77 10.98 -60.35
CA LYS A 62 5.38 9.67 -60.15
C LYS A 62 5.79 9.40 -58.69
N GLU A 63 6.09 10.44 -57.90
CA GLU A 63 6.43 10.31 -56.48
C GLU A 63 5.17 10.02 -55.63
N LEU A 64 4.04 10.66 -55.94
CA LEU A 64 2.75 10.37 -55.32
C LEU A 64 2.26 8.95 -55.64
N ASN A 65 2.31 8.53 -56.91
CA ASN A 65 1.91 7.18 -57.32
C ASN A 65 2.78 6.10 -56.65
N TYR A 66 4.10 6.33 -56.58
CA TYR A 66 5.03 5.46 -55.85
C TYR A 66 4.70 5.40 -54.35
N SER A 67 4.44 6.56 -53.73
CA SER A 67 4.16 6.65 -52.30
C SER A 67 2.84 5.97 -51.93
N LEU A 68 1.78 6.14 -52.73
CA LEU A 68 0.50 5.45 -52.55
C LEU A 68 0.64 3.93 -52.68
N LYS A 69 1.34 3.44 -53.71
CA LYS A 69 1.67 2.01 -53.85
C LYS A 69 2.43 1.47 -52.64
N ARG A 70 3.44 2.21 -52.17
CA ARG A 70 4.27 1.80 -51.03
C ARG A 70 3.53 1.85 -49.69
N LEU A 71 2.64 2.82 -49.49
CA LEU A 71 1.73 2.89 -48.33
C LEU A 71 0.76 1.70 -48.33
N ILE A 72 0.05 1.48 -49.44
CA ILE A 72 -0.96 0.42 -49.58
C ILE A 72 -0.32 -0.97 -49.43
N ARG A 73 0.80 -1.25 -50.12
CA ARG A 73 1.56 -2.49 -49.92
C ARG A 73 2.03 -2.67 -48.47
N GLY A 74 2.41 -1.56 -47.82
CA GLY A 74 2.85 -1.53 -46.42
C GLY A 74 1.81 -2.03 -45.41
N LEU A 75 0.51 -1.88 -45.72
CA LEU A 75 -0.58 -2.45 -44.92
C LEU A 75 -0.51 -3.99 -44.85
N GLY A 76 0.00 -4.63 -45.90
CA GLY A 76 0.22 -6.08 -45.98
C GLY A 76 1.50 -6.58 -45.29
N SER A 77 2.23 -5.72 -44.56
CA SER A 77 3.45 -6.13 -43.84
C SER A 77 3.13 -7.04 -42.66
N SER A 78 3.90 -8.12 -42.46
CA SER A 78 3.79 -8.99 -41.28
C SER A 78 4.19 -8.31 -39.96
N ARG A 79 4.95 -7.20 -40.00
CA ARG A 79 5.32 -6.42 -38.81
C ARG A 79 4.20 -5.48 -38.39
N THR A 80 3.72 -5.64 -37.15
CA THR A 80 2.66 -4.80 -36.56
C THR A 80 3.04 -3.31 -36.45
N ALA A 81 4.30 -2.99 -36.14
CA ALA A 81 4.81 -1.63 -36.11
C ALA A 81 4.73 -0.96 -37.49
N SER A 82 5.14 -1.67 -38.55
CA SER A 82 4.99 -1.23 -39.94
C SER A 82 3.52 -0.96 -40.27
N ARG A 83 2.62 -1.94 -40.03
CA ARG A 83 1.19 -1.78 -40.32
C ARG A 83 0.60 -0.55 -39.65
N LYS A 84 0.98 -0.24 -38.40
CA LYS A 84 0.54 0.97 -37.70
C LYS A 84 0.97 2.25 -38.43
N GLY A 85 2.25 2.39 -38.79
CA GLY A 85 2.77 3.59 -39.48
C GLY A 85 2.18 3.78 -40.88
N PHE A 86 2.09 2.70 -41.67
CA PHE A 86 1.48 2.73 -42.99
C PHE A 86 -0.02 3.06 -42.94
N TYR A 87 -0.77 2.46 -42.00
CA TYR A 87 -2.20 2.69 -41.83
C TYR A 87 -2.54 4.11 -41.37
N ALA A 88 -1.82 4.63 -40.36
CA ALA A 88 -2.01 6.00 -39.87
C ALA A 88 -1.79 7.02 -41.00
N THR A 89 -0.61 6.96 -41.63
CA THR A 89 -0.23 7.87 -42.72
C THR A 89 -1.21 7.84 -43.88
N LEU A 90 -1.69 6.66 -44.29
CA LEU A 90 -2.65 6.54 -45.39
C LEU A 90 -4.05 7.06 -45.01
N THR A 91 -4.50 6.81 -43.78
CA THR A 91 -5.79 7.34 -43.26
C THR A 91 -5.75 8.86 -43.15
N ALA A 92 -4.63 9.42 -42.66
CA ALA A 92 -4.39 10.85 -42.60
C ALA A 92 -4.31 11.47 -44.01
N TYR A 93 -3.63 10.82 -44.95
CA TYR A 93 -3.54 11.25 -46.34
C TYR A 93 -4.93 11.33 -47.00
N PHE A 94 -5.73 10.27 -46.94
CA PHE A 94 -7.09 10.29 -47.50
C PHE A 94 -7.96 11.40 -46.88
N LYS A 95 -7.79 11.70 -45.59
CA LYS A 95 -8.52 12.76 -44.90
C LYS A 95 -8.14 14.18 -45.37
N ILE A 96 -6.93 14.40 -45.91
CA ILE A 96 -6.50 15.68 -46.50
C ILE A 96 -6.63 15.74 -48.03
N THR A 97 -7.00 14.62 -48.68
CA THR A 97 -7.26 14.53 -50.12
C THR A 97 -8.66 13.95 -50.41
N PRO A 98 -9.75 14.68 -50.08
CA PRO A 98 -11.12 14.20 -50.25
C PRO A 98 -11.51 13.96 -51.72
N ASP A 99 -10.73 14.48 -52.66
CA ASP A 99 -10.97 14.48 -54.11
C ASP A 99 -10.42 13.23 -54.83
N ILE A 100 -9.74 12.32 -54.10
CA ILE A 100 -9.06 11.17 -54.70
C ILE A 100 -10.03 10.12 -55.27
N ASN A 101 -9.73 9.64 -56.48
CA ASN A 101 -10.51 8.64 -57.19
C ASN A 101 -10.42 7.26 -56.51
N MET A 102 -11.58 6.68 -56.17
CA MET A 102 -11.67 5.36 -55.53
C MET A 102 -11.18 4.23 -56.44
N ASN A 103 -11.40 4.35 -57.75
CA ASN A 103 -11.02 3.28 -58.69
C ASN A 103 -9.50 3.16 -58.80
N ASP A 104 -8.74 4.26 -58.68
CA ASP A 104 -7.28 4.23 -58.68
C ASP A 104 -6.74 3.58 -57.39
N ILE A 105 -7.35 3.87 -56.23
CA ILE A 105 -7.01 3.23 -54.95
C ILE A 105 -7.29 1.72 -55.01
N ILE A 106 -8.43 1.31 -55.58
CA ILE A 106 -8.79 -0.11 -55.72
C ILE A 106 -7.88 -0.82 -56.74
N GLN A 107 -7.50 -0.17 -57.84
CA GLN A 107 -6.51 -0.72 -58.78
C GLN A 107 -5.13 -0.90 -58.13
N ILE A 108 -4.66 0.07 -57.34
CA ILE A 108 -3.42 -0.05 -56.58
C ILE A 108 -3.51 -1.19 -55.55
N MET A 109 -4.66 -1.38 -54.89
CA MET A 109 -4.89 -2.51 -53.98
C MET A 109 -4.79 -3.86 -54.71
N GLU A 110 -5.45 -4.01 -55.86
CA GLU A 110 -5.40 -5.28 -56.62
C GLU A 110 -4.04 -5.57 -57.25
N ALA A 111 -3.23 -4.53 -57.50
CA ALA A 111 -1.84 -4.67 -57.95
C ALA A 111 -0.86 -5.03 -56.82
N GLU A 112 -0.88 -4.29 -55.71
CA GLU A 112 0.13 -4.38 -54.64
C GLU A 112 -0.25 -5.35 -53.50
N LEU A 113 -1.52 -5.68 -53.33
CA LEU A 113 -2.05 -6.60 -52.30
C LEU A 113 -2.75 -7.80 -52.93
N LYS A 114 -2.11 -8.43 -53.93
CA LYS A 114 -2.64 -9.60 -54.65
C LYS A 114 -2.30 -10.90 -53.92
N ALA A 115 -3.33 -11.59 -53.41
CA ALA A 115 -3.19 -12.95 -52.90
C ALA A 115 -3.06 -13.95 -54.06
N THR A 116 -2.16 -14.93 -53.95
CA THR A 116 -1.93 -15.97 -54.96
C THR A 116 -1.64 -17.32 -54.31
N ASN A 117 -1.81 -18.41 -55.07
CA ASN A 117 -1.56 -19.77 -54.57
C ASN A 117 -0.08 -20.09 -54.36
N SER A 118 0.84 -19.25 -54.86
CA SER A 118 2.30 -19.37 -54.62
C SER A 118 2.72 -18.80 -53.26
N ASN A 119 1.97 -17.83 -52.73
CA ASN A 119 2.29 -17.15 -51.49
C ASN A 119 2.01 -18.05 -50.27
N SER A 120 2.74 -17.83 -49.17
CA SER A 120 2.58 -18.65 -47.98
C SER A 120 1.21 -18.48 -47.31
N LYS A 121 0.79 -19.49 -46.53
CA LYS A 121 -0.47 -19.45 -45.75
C LYS A 121 -0.53 -18.30 -44.73
N SER A 122 0.60 -17.72 -44.33
CA SER A 122 0.66 -16.52 -43.47
C SER A 122 0.62 -15.23 -44.30
N GLU A 123 1.46 -15.15 -45.33
CA GLU A 123 1.58 -14.01 -46.24
C GLU A 123 0.26 -13.64 -46.92
N ASN A 124 -0.51 -14.62 -47.41
CA ASN A 124 -1.86 -14.36 -47.92
C ASN A 124 -2.80 -13.80 -46.83
N ALA A 125 -2.63 -14.17 -45.56
CA ALA A 125 -3.42 -13.60 -44.47
C ALA A 125 -2.96 -12.18 -44.07
N ASP A 126 -1.66 -11.88 -44.14
CA ASP A 126 -1.14 -10.52 -43.98
C ASP A 126 -1.59 -9.63 -45.16
N ILE A 127 -1.66 -10.14 -46.38
CA ILE A 127 -2.24 -9.46 -47.55
C ILE A 127 -3.73 -9.16 -47.34
N HIS A 128 -4.52 -10.13 -46.86
CA HIS A 128 -5.93 -9.90 -46.54
C HIS A 128 -6.13 -8.92 -45.37
N MET A 129 -5.26 -8.95 -44.35
CA MET A 129 -5.19 -7.89 -43.33
C MET A 129 -4.92 -6.52 -43.96
N GLY A 130 -4.00 -6.44 -44.94
CA GLY A 130 -3.71 -5.22 -45.67
C GLY A 130 -4.93 -4.65 -46.41
N ARG A 131 -5.74 -5.51 -47.03
CA ARG A 131 -7.00 -5.11 -47.69
C ARG A 131 -8.04 -4.60 -46.67
N ILE A 132 -8.21 -5.30 -45.55
CA ILE A 132 -9.11 -4.88 -44.45
C ILE A 132 -8.67 -3.51 -43.89
N LEU A 133 -7.37 -3.31 -43.69
CA LEU A 133 -6.81 -2.03 -43.25
C LEU A 133 -6.99 -0.92 -44.30
N LEU A 134 -7.01 -1.24 -45.60
CA LEU A 134 -7.30 -0.23 -46.63
C LEU A 134 -8.77 0.21 -46.56
N CYS A 135 -9.71 -0.73 -46.53
CA CYS A 135 -11.14 -0.42 -46.30
C CYS A 135 -11.33 0.38 -45.01
N GLY A 136 -10.66 -0.02 -43.92
CA GLY A 136 -10.68 0.69 -42.65
C GLY A 136 -10.04 2.08 -42.65
N ALA A 137 -9.14 2.38 -43.60
CA ALA A 137 -8.59 3.72 -43.80
C ALA A 137 -9.56 4.60 -44.60
N LEU A 138 -10.25 4.03 -45.60
CA LEU A 138 -11.29 4.69 -46.40
C LEU A 138 -12.52 5.06 -45.55
N ILE A 139 -12.87 4.22 -44.57
CA ILE A 139 -13.92 4.47 -43.57
C ILE A 139 -13.48 5.56 -42.58
N ARG A 140 -12.37 5.38 -41.84
CA ARG A 140 -11.95 6.33 -40.80
C ARG A 140 -11.52 7.70 -41.31
N SER A 141 -11.16 7.83 -42.59
CA SER A 141 -10.91 9.12 -43.24
C SER A 141 -12.19 9.89 -43.64
N LYS A 142 -13.37 9.26 -43.52
CA LYS A 142 -14.67 9.74 -44.03
C LYS A 142 -14.73 9.87 -45.56
N LEU A 143 -13.78 9.29 -46.28
CA LEU A 143 -13.76 9.32 -47.74
C LEU A 143 -14.89 8.48 -48.33
N LEU A 144 -15.09 7.26 -47.80
CA LEU A 144 -16.08 6.30 -48.33
C LEU A 144 -17.53 6.78 -48.19
N SER A 145 -17.83 7.54 -47.14
CA SER A 145 -19.16 8.08 -46.85
C SER A 145 -19.62 9.09 -47.92
N ASN A 146 -18.66 9.73 -48.62
CA ASN A 146 -18.87 10.73 -49.66
C ASN A 146 -18.61 10.15 -51.08
N ARG A 147 -19.09 8.93 -51.35
CA ARG A 147 -18.89 8.18 -52.61
C ARG A 147 -20.18 7.49 -53.06
N THR A 148 -20.20 6.98 -54.30
CA THR A 148 -21.43 6.41 -54.87
C THR A 148 -21.82 5.10 -54.17
N VAL A 149 -23.09 4.71 -54.29
CA VAL A 149 -23.60 3.49 -53.65
C VAL A 149 -22.85 2.24 -54.11
N GLU A 150 -22.48 2.19 -55.39
CA GLU A 150 -21.71 1.11 -56.00
C GLU A 150 -20.28 1.04 -55.42
N GLU A 151 -19.64 2.18 -55.19
CA GLU A 151 -18.32 2.26 -54.57
C GLU A 151 -18.37 1.87 -53.08
N GLN A 152 -19.42 2.29 -52.37
CA GLN A 152 -19.68 1.89 -50.97
C GLN A 152 -19.87 0.37 -50.86
N GLN A 153 -20.76 -0.22 -51.67
CA GLN A 153 -21.02 -1.65 -51.69
C GLN A 153 -19.76 -2.46 -52.05
N LYS A 154 -19.01 -2.04 -53.07
CA LYS A 154 -17.77 -2.70 -53.52
C LYS A 154 -16.68 -2.72 -52.43
N VAL A 155 -16.52 -1.64 -51.67
CA VAL A 155 -15.54 -1.60 -50.57
C VAL A 155 -15.98 -2.46 -49.38
N VAL A 156 -17.28 -2.56 -49.10
CA VAL A 156 -17.83 -3.48 -48.08
C VAL A 156 -17.71 -4.94 -48.53
N GLU A 157 -17.95 -5.25 -49.81
CA GLU A 157 -17.74 -6.60 -50.36
C GLU A 157 -16.28 -7.04 -50.24
N ILE A 158 -15.31 -6.16 -50.56
CA ILE A 158 -13.88 -6.41 -50.36
C ILE A 158 -13.56 -6.66 -48.88
N LEU A 159 -14.11 -5.82 -47.98
CA LEU A 159 -13.92 -5.90 -46.53
C LEU A 159 -14.39 -7.25 -45.96
N LEU A 160 -15.61 -7.67 -46.29
CA LEU A 160 -16.18 -8.96 -45.84
C LEU A 160 -15.49 -10.15 -46.51
N THR A 161 -15.22 -10.07 -47.81
CA THR A 161 -14.52 -11.12 -48.57
C THR A 161 -13.11 -11.37 -48.02
N ALA A 162 -12.40 -10.34 -47.56
CA ALA A 162 -11.12 -10.48 -46.90
C ALA A 162 -11.24 -11.00 -45.45
N GLY A 163 -12.29 -10.60 -44.71
CA GLY A 163 -12.57 -11.07 -43.35
C GLY A 163 -12.74 -12.59 -43.25
N THR A 164 -13.48 -13.19 -44.21
CA THR A 164 -13.72 -14.66 -44.24
C THR A 164 -12.46 -15.52 -44.42
N LYS A 165 -11.31 -14.96 -44.83
CA LYS A 165 -10.12 -15.75 -45.21
C LYS A 165 -9.36 -16.34 -44.02
N ARG A 166 -9.54 -15.80 -42.81
CA ARG A 166 -9.04 -16.36 -41.53
C ARG A 166 -9.95 -15.95 -40.38
N SER A 167 -10.16 -16.83 -39.42
CA SER A 167 -11.02 -16.57 -38.25
C SER A 167 -10.63 -15.34 -37.43
N TYR A 168 -9.35 -14.94 -37.40
CA TYR A 168 -8.91 -13.72 -36.70
C TYR A 168 -8.99 -12.43 -37.54
N LEU A 169 -9.29 -12.53 -38.84
CA LEU A 169 -9.52 -11.36 -39.72
C LEU A 169 -10.99 -10.91 -39.69
N SER A 170 -11.91 -11.86 -39.46
CA SER A 170 -13.35 -11.63 -39.35
C SER A 170 -13.69 -10.49 -38.38
N PHE A 171 -13.28 -10.58 -37.11
CA PHE A 171 -13.50 -9.51 -36.13
C PHE A 171 -13.01 -8.12 -36.58
N VAL A 172 -11.82 -8.04 -37.19
CA VAL A 172 -11.26 -6.75 -37.65
C VAL A 172 -12.09 -6.18 -38.82
N SER A 173 -12.53 -7.05 -39.73
CA SER A 173 -13.41 -6.70 -40.85
C SER A 173 -14.76 -6.18 -40.36
N TYR A 174 -15.44 -6.92 -39.48
CA TYR A 174 -16.71 -6.51 -38.90
C TYR A 174 -16.59 -5.30 -37.96
N SER A 175 -15.46 -5.09 -37.27
CA SER A 175 -15.22 -3.86 -36.49
C SER A 175 -15.27 -2.62 -37.38
N PHE A 176 -14.57 -2.63 -38.52
CA PHE A 176 -14.64 -1.53 -39.48
C PHE A 176 -16.02 -1.40 -40.13
N LEU A 177 -16.70 -2.51 -40.40
CA LEU A 177 -18.07 -2.46 -40.93
C LEU A 177 -19.05 -1.81 -39.93
N ASN A 178 -18.94 -2.12 -38.64
CA ASN A 178 -19.75 -1.48 -37.60
C ASN A 178 -19.40 -0.01 -37.41
N GLU A 179 -18.14 0.40 -37.54
CA GLU A 179 -17.76 1.82 -37.60
C GLU A 179 -18.46 2.53 -38.77
N PHE A 180 -18.52 1.91 -39.95
CA PHE A 180 -19.17 2.48 -41.14
C PHE A 180 -20.71 2.51 -41.05
N ILE A 181 -21.35 1.43 -40.57
CA ILE A 181 -22.82 1.38 -40.32
C ILE A 181 -23.25 2.45 -39.31
N ASN A 182 -22.38 2.81 -38.36
CA ASN A 182 -22.67 3.87 -37.41
C ASN A 182 -22.73 5.28 -38.05
N GLU A 183 -22.24 5.47 -39.27
CA GLU A 183 -22.29 6.76 -39.99
C GLU A 183 -23.62 7.06 -40.68
N PHE A 184 -24.41 6.03 -41.00
CA PHE A 184 -25.68 6.17 -41.73
C PHE A 184 -26.86 6.49 -40.80
N ASP A 185 -27.96 6.96 -41.38
CA ASP A 185 -29.30 6.87 -40.81
C ASP A 185 -30.06 5.64 -41.37
N GLU A 186 -31.34 5.48 -41.02
CA GLU A 186 -32.10 4.28 -41.40
C GLU A 186 -32.40 4.22 -42.90
N GLU A 187 -32.76 5.34 -43.53
CA GLU A 187 -33.13 5.40 -44.95
C GLU A 187 -31.91 5.27 -45.87
N SER A 188 -30.79 5.91 -45.50
CA SER A 188 -29.52 5.79 -46.22
C SER A 188 -28.88 4.41 -46.05
N LEU A 189 -28.93 3.79 -44.87
CA LEU A 189 -28.44 2.40 -44.71
C LEU A 189 -29.27 1.42 -45.56
N LYS A 190 -30.59 1.58 -45.52
CA LYS A 190 -31.55 0.75 -46.26
C LYS A 190 -31.38 0.86 -47.78
N THR A 191 -31.05 2.05 -48.27
CA THR A 191 -30.82 2.30 -49.70
C THR A 191 -29.42 1.84 -50.14
N ASN A 192 -28.38 2.17 -49.35
CA ASN A 192 -27.00 2.04 -49.82
C ASN A 192 -26.39 0.65 -49.57
N LEU A 193 -26.60 0.06 -48.39
CA LEU A 193 -25.85 -1.14 -47.96
C LEU A 193 -26.74 -2.34 -47.63
N TRP A 194 -28.00 -2.12 -47.27
CA TRP A 194 -28.89 -3.20 -46.83
C TRP A 194 -29.03 -4.39 -47.81
N PRO A 195 -29.09 -4.21 -49.15
CA PRO A 195 -29.15 -5.35 -50.08
C PRO A 195 -27.96 -6.32 -49.98
N LEU A 196 -26.80 -5.84 -49.53
CA LEU A 196 -25.60 -6.66 -49.30
C LEU A 196 -25.54 -7.18 -47.86
N LEU A 197 -25.94 -6.36 -46.88
CA LEU A 197 -25.98 -6.75 -45.46
C LEU A 197 -27.07 -7.79 -45.18
N GLU A 198 -28.24 -7.73 -45.82
CA GLU A 198 -29.34 -8.71 -45.66
C GLU A 198 -28.88 -10.12 -46.04
N LYS A 199 -28.09 -10.25 -47.11
CA LYS A 199 -27.49 -11.52 -47.54
C LYS A 199 -26.44 -12.05 -46.55
N GLU A 200 -25.63 -11.17 -45.97
CA GLU A 200 -24.52 -11.57 -45.08
C GLU A 200 -24.93 -11.76 -43.62
N LEU A 201 -26.02 -11.11 -43.18
CA LEU A 201 -26.58 -11.23 -41.83
C LEU A 201 -27.81 -12.14 -41.77
N GLY A 202 -28.53 -12.32 -42.88
CA GLY A 202 -29.67 -13.24 -43.06
C GLY A 202 -29.26 -14.71 -43.17
N LYS A 203 -28.30 -15.13 -42.35
CA LYS A 203 -27.83 -16.52 -42.26
C LYS A 203 -28.52 -17.24 -41.12
N THR A 204 -28.69 -18.55 -41.26
CA THR A 204 -29.23 -19.43 -40.21
C THR A 204 -28.32 -19.46 -38.98
N TRP A 205 -28.83 -19.81 -37.80
CA TRP A 205 -28.03 -19.86 -36.56
C TRP A 205 -26.75 -20.70 -36.68
N SER A 206 -26.79 -21.81 -37.43
CA SER A 206 -25.62 -22.66 -37.72
C SER A 206 -24.52 -22.00 -38.56
N GLU A 207 -24.84 -20.91 -39.26
CA GLU A 207 -23.92 -20.14 -40.11
C GLU A 207 -23.57 -18.77 -39.50
N GLN A 208 -24.19 -18.40 -38.37
CA GLN A 208 -23.84 -17.19 -37.65
C GLN A 208 -22.50 -17.32 -36.93
N THR A 209 -21.83 -16.19 -36.77
CA THR A 209 -20.56 -16.03 -36.06
C THR A 209 -20.69 -14.96 -34.99
N LEU A 210 -19.78 -14.91 -34.02
CA LEU A 210 -19.77 -13.82 -33.03
C LEU A 210 -19.74 -12.43 -33.70
N ASP A 211 -19.03 -12.30 -34.82
CA ASP A 211 -18.82 -11.04 -35.54
C ASP A 211 -20.05 -10.63 -36.36
N SER A 212 -20.69 -11.57 -37.06
CA SER A 212 -21.94 -11.32 -37.81
C SER A 212 -23.10 -11.07 -36.84
N PHE A 213 -23.20 -11.84 -35.76
CA PHE A 213 -24.22 -11.64 -34.73
C PHE A 213 -24.05 -10.31 -33.96
N TYR A 214 -22.81 -9.86 -33.75
CA TYR A 214 -22.52 -8.53 -33.21
C TYR A 214 -23.00 -7.40 -34.12
N THR A 215 -22.78 -7.55 -35.42
CA THR A 215 -23.27 -6.60 -36.44
C THR A 215 -24.79 -6.61 -36.53
N LEU A 216 -25.41 -7.80 -36.50
CA LEU A 216 -26.87 -7.96 -36.43
C LEU A 216 -27.46 -7.28 -35.18
N MET A 217 -26.84 -7.47 -34.01
CA MET A 217 -27.26 -6.81 -32.77
C MET A 217 -27.14 -5.28 -32.86
N ILE A 218 -26.04 -4.74 -33.40
CA ILE A 218 -25.86 -3.29 -33.59
C ILE A 218 -26.93 -2.71 -34.51
N ILE A 219 -27.23 -3.35 -35.65
CA ILE A 219 -28.33 -2.90 -36.54
C ILE A 219 -29.67 -3.04 -35.82
N ASN A 220 -29.92 -4.12 -35.07
CA ASN A 220 -31.17 -4.27 -34.31
C ASN A 220 -31.34 -3.19 -33.22
N THR A 221 -30.27 -2.73 -32.59
CA THR A 221 -30.31 -1.66 -31.59
C THR A 221 -30.51 -0.27 -32.22
N LYS A 222 -29.84 0.03 -33.35
CA LYS A 222 -29.86 1.36 -33.98
C LYS A 222 -31.00 1.54 -35.00
N PHE A 223 -31.39 0.45 -35.69
CA PHE A 223 -32.33 0.41 -36.82
C PHE A 223 -33.31 -0.78 -36.72
N PRO A 224 -34.13 -0.86 -35.65
CA PRO A 224 -34.98 -2.03 -35.35
C PRO A 224 -36.04 -2.36 -36.41
N SER A 225 -36.32 -1.46 -37.36
CA SER A 225 -37.24 -1.73 -38.48
C SER A 225 -36.66 -2.73 -39.49
N LEU A 226 -35.34 -2.68 -39.74
CA LEU A 226 -34.63 -3.52 -40.71
C LEU A 226 -34.56 -4.97 -40.19
N ILE A 227 -34.28 -5.13 -38.90
CA ILE A 227 -34.29 -6.43 -38.21
C ILE A 227 -35.71 -6.77 -37.71
N GLY A 228 -36.73 -6.36 -38.47
CA GLY A 228 -38.13 -6.55 -38.13
C GLY A 228 -38.58 -8.02 -38.15
N LYS A 229 -39.78 -8.27 -37.59
CA LYS A 229 -40.38 -9.61 -37.45
C LYS A 229 -40.41 -10.47 -38.73
N LYS A 230 -40.42 -9.85 -39.92
CA LYS A 230 -40.34 -10.57 -41.20
C LYS A 230 -38.95 -11.17 -41.42
N PHE A 231 -37.90 -10.36 -41.32
CA PHE A 231 -36.50 -10.79 -41.46
C PHE A 231 -36.16 -11.88 -40.44
N LEU A 232 -36.51 -11.66 -39.15
CA LEU A 232 -36.23 -12.63 -38.09
C LEU A 232 -36.91 -13.98 -38.33
N LYS A 233 -38.18 -14.01 -38.76
CA LYS A 233 -38.86 -15.26 -39.11
C LYS A 233 -38.29 -15.93 -40.36
N GLN A 234 -37.83 -15.15 -41.33
CA GLN A 234 -37.30 -15.64 -42.60
C GLN A 234 -35.91 -16.28 -42.46
N HIS A 235 -35.07 -15.79 -41.54
CA HIS A 235 -33.66 -16.18 -41.44
C HIS A 235 -33.28 -16.86 -40.10
N LEU A 236 -33.95 -16.52 -38.99
CA LEU A 236 -33.69 -17.04 -37.63
C LEU A 236 -34.91 -17.75 -37.01
N GLY A 237 -35.91 -18.10 -37.85
CA GLY A 237 -37.11 -18.89 -37.52
C GLY A 237 -38.14 -18.24 -36.59
N SER A 238 -37.76 -17.23 -35.82
CA SER A 238 -38.51 -16.73 -34.67
C SER A 238 -38.85 -15.22 -34.77
N SER A 239 -39.60 -14.68 -33.80
CA SER A 239 -40.17 -13.32 -33.90
C SER A 239 -39.39 -12.21 -33.18
N THR A 240 -38.35 -12.56 -32.42
CA THR A 240 -37.43 -11.68 -31.68
C THR A 240 -36.05 -12.33 -31.66
N ILE A 241 -34.95 -11.60 -31.50
CA ILE A 241 -33.61 -12.22 -31.44
C ILE A 241 -33.45 -13.10 -30.17
N ILE A 242 -34.06 -12.70 -29.05
CA ILE A 242 -34.02 -13.42 -27.77
C ILE A 242 -35.42 -13.96 -27.46
N ASN A 243 -35.54 -15.28 -27.41
CA ASN A 243 -36.73 -16.04 -27.02
C ASN A 243 -36.38 -17.53 -26.73
N THR A 244 -37.36 -18.30 -26.22
CA THR A 244 -37.29 -19.75 -25.96
C THR A 244 -36.81 -20.59 -27.15
N GLU A 245 -37.30 -20.32 -28.37
CA GLU A 245 -36.98 -21.07 -29.59
C GLU A 245 -35.52 -20.87 -30.01
N SER A 246 -34.94 -19.71 -29.66
CA SER A 246 -33.55 -19.31 -29.97
C SER A 246 -32.52 -19.63 -28.88
N MET A 247 -32.93 -20.12 -27.69
CA MET A 247 -32.03 -20.21 -26.53
C MET A 247 -30.81 -21.11 -26.78
N ASP A 248 -31.02 -22.34 -27.27
CA ASP A 248 -29.92 -23.29 -27.49
C ASP A 248 -28.91 -22.79 -28.53
N ASP A 249 -29.38 -22.17 -29.61
CA ASP A 249 -28.55 -21.58 -30.64
C ASP A 249 -27.75 -20.36 -30.12
N LEU A 250 -28.37 -19.47 -29.35
CA LEU A 250 -27.69 -18.35 -28.68
C LEU A 250 -26.62 -18.85 -27.70
N ILE A 251 -26.97 -19.82 -26.85
CA ILE A 251 -26.06 -20.42 -25.87
C ILE A 251 -24.89 -21.09 -26.59
N LYS A 252 -25.15 -21.84 -27.67
CA LYS A 252 -24.10 -22.46 -28.50
C LYS A 252 -23.19 -21.41 -29.13
N LEU A 253 -23.75 -20.45 -29.87
CA LEU A 253 -23.03 -19.37 -30.54
C LEU A 253 -22.11 -18.57 -29.61
N LEU A 254 -22.59 -18.28 -28.38
CA LEU A 254 -21.85 -17.49 -27.40
C LEU A 254 -20.79 -18.30 -26.61
N THR A 255 -20.84 -19.64 -26.61
CA THR A 255 -19.94 -20.49 -25.80
C THR A 255 -18.96 -21.35 -26.61
N ASP A 256 -19.29 -21.71 -27.85
CA ASP A 256 -18.45 -22.53 -28.74
C ASP A 256 -17.33 -21.70 -29.41
N ILE A 257 -16.52 -21.04 -28.57
CA ILE A 257 -15.51 -20.08 -29.04
C ILE A 257 -14.17 -20.76 -29.37
N PRO A 258 -13.54 -20.44 -30.51
CA PRO A 258 -12.34 -21.15 -30.99
C PRO A 258 -11.07 -20.82 -30.20
N ARG A 259 -11.07 -19.74 -29.41
CA ARG A 259 -9.93 -19.28 -28.59
C ARG A 259 -10.45 -18.54 -27.36
N VAL A 260 -9.81 -18.72 -26.20
CA VAL A 260 -10.20 -18.01 -24.95
C VAL A 260 -10.23 -16.49 -25.12
N VAL A 261 -9.35 -15.90 -25.93
CA VAL A 261 -9.34 -14.44 -26.18
C VAL A 261 -10.66 -13.90 -26.74
N CYS A 262 -11.47 -14.74 -27.38
CA CYS A 262 -12.80 -14.37 -27.87
C CYS A 262 -13.78 -14.02 -26.75
N CYS A 263 -13.56 -14.41 -25.48
CA CYS A 263 -14.41 -13.94 -24.36
C CYS A 263 -14.41 -12.41 -24.20
N ARG A 264 -13.39 -11.72 -24.73
CA ARG A 264 -13.28 -10.25 -24.73
C ARG A 264 -14.02 -9.59 -25.91
N HIS A 265 -14.80 -10.36 -26.69
CA HIS A 265 -15.52 -9.84 -27.84
C HIS A 265 -16.67 -8.90 -27.40
N PRO A 266 -16.85 -7.71 -28.02
CA PRO A 266 -17.84 -6.72 -27.54
C PRO A 266 -19.30 -7.21 -27.53
N ILE A 267 -19.62 -8.29 -28.26
CA ILE A 267 -20.97 -8.90 -28.26
C ILE A 267 -21.50 -9.22 -26.88
N TYR A 268 -20.66 -9.71 -25.95
CA TYR A 268 -21.14 -10.12 -24.63
C TYR A 268 -21.73 -8.94 -23.87
N LYS A 269 -21.19 -7.72 -24.04
CA LYS A 269 -21.73 -6.52 -23.42
C LYS A 269 -23.11 -6.18 -24.00
N ILE A 270 -23.21 -6.02 -25.32
CA ILE A 270 -24.48 -5.66 -25.97
C ILE A 270 -25.55 -6.75 -25.75
N PHE A 271 -25.16 -8.02 -25.80
CA PHE A 271 -26.06 -9.14 -25.53
C PHE A 271 -26.56 -9.13 -24.08
N CYS A 272 -25.70 -8.95 -23.08
CA CYS A 272 -26.12 -8.86 -21.68
C CYS A 272 -27.01 -7.64 -21.40
N GLU A 273 -26.75 -6.48 -22.02
CA GLU A 273 -27.60 -5.28 -21.94
C GLU A 273 -29.03 -5.54 -22.46
N HIS A 274 -29.15 -6.26 -23.59
CA HIS A 274 -30.44 -6.63 -24.17
C HIS A 274 -31.13 -7.73 -23.35
N LEU A 275 -30.42 -8.82 -23.03
CA LEU A 275 -30.94 -9.96 -22.25
C LEU A 275 -31.47 -9.51 -20.89
N SER A 276 -30.75 -8.62 -20.20
CA SER A 276 -31.16 -8.03 -18.90
C SER A 276 -32.40 -7.14 -18.96
N SER A 277 -32.87 -6.81 -20.17
CA SER A 277 -34.14 -6.12 -20.42
C SER A 277 -35.27 -7.08 -20.86
N THR A 278 -35.05 -8.39 -20.77
CA THR A 278 -36.05 -9.45 -21.06
C THR A 278 -36.29 -10.36 -19.85
N LYS A 279 -37.35 -11.17 -19.92
CA LYS A 279 -37.63 -12.23 -18.93
C LYS A 279 -36.70 -13.45 -19.01
N TYR A 280 -35.86 -13.56 -20.05
CA TYR A 280 -35.13 -14.78 -20.40
C TYR A 280 -33.78 -14.93 -19.67
N VAL A 281 -33.40 -14.00 -18.79
CA VAL A 281 -32.12 -14.01 -18.05
C VAL A 281 -31.87 -15.35 -17.33
N VAL A 282 -32.87 -15.85 -16.59
CA VAL A 282 -32.74 -17.09 -15.80
C VAL A 282 -32.73 -18.34 -16.68
N GLU A 283 -33.50 -18.32 -17.77
CA GLU A 283 -33.57 -19.41 -18.75
C GLU A 283 -32.22 -19.58 -19.47
N PHE A 284 -31.69 -18.48 -20.02
CA PHE A 284 -30.35 -18.44 -20.62
C PHE A 284 -29.26 -18.89 -19.64
N TRP A 285 -29.29 -18.38 -18.39
CA TRP A 285 -28.29 -18.76 -17.39
C TRP A 285 -28.40 -20.23 -16.95
N THR A 286 -29.60 -20.83 -16.99
CA THR A 286 -29.78 -22.26 -16.70
C THR A 286 -29.09 -23.13 -17.75
N GLY A 287 -29.27 -22.84 -19.05
CA GLY A 287 -28.55 -23.56 -20.12
C GLY A 287 -27.04 -23.24 -20.19
N ILE A 288 -26.58 -22.17 -19.55
CA ILE A 288 -25.15 -21.94 -19.24
C ILE A 288 -24.68 -22.86 -18.10
N ASP A 289 -25.47 -23.03 -17.03
CA ASP A 289 -25.15 -23.89 -15.88
C ASP A 289 -25.04 -25.37 -16.26
N GLU A 290 -25.91 -25.88 -17.14
CA GLU A 290 -25.87 -27.28 -17.60
C GLU A 290 -24.51 -27.67 -18.21
N LYS A 291 -23.81 -26.72 -18.85
CA LYS A 291 -22.47 -26.94 -19.40
C LYS A 291 -21.38 -27.07 -18.32
N PHE A 292 -21.66 -26.70 -17.06
CA PHE A 292 -20.74 -26.89 -15.93
C PHE A 292 -20.72 -28.32 -15.35
N LEU A 293 -21.44 -29.27 -15.97
CA LEU A 293 -21.21 -30.69 -15.70
C LEU A 293 -19.80 -31.15 -16.14
N LYS A 294 -19.28 -30.61 -17.25
CA LYS A 294 -17.90 -30.81 -17.77
C LYS A 294 -17.44 -29.58 -18.60
N PRO A 295 -17.16 -28.43 -17.97
CA PRO A 295 -16.86 -27.20 -18.70
C PRO A 295 -15.46 -27.25 -19.32
N SER A 296 -15.30 -26.62 -20.49
CA SER A 296 -14.00 -26.35 -21.11
C SER A 296 -13.36 -25.08 -20.54
N LYS A 297 -12.04 -24.89 -20.68
CA LYS A 297 -11.38 -23.63 -20.27
C LYS A 297 -11.94 -22.40 -20.99
N SER A 298 -12.50 -22.53 -22.19
CA SER A 298 -13.25 -21.44 -22.83
C SER A 298 -14.60 -21.17 -22.13
N MET A 299 -15.37 -22.21 -21.83
CA MET A 299 -16.66 -22.09 -21.12
C MET A 299 -16.52 -21.36 -19.77
N GLU A 300 -15.49 -21.69 -18.98
CA GLU A 300 -15.22 -21.06 -17.68
C GLU A 300 -15.02 -19.54 -17.81
N ASN A 301 -14.21 -19.10 -18.77
CA ASN A 301 -13.92 -17.68 -19.02
C ASN A 301 -15.14 -16.94 -19.60
N VAL A 302 -15.90 -17.58 -20.48
CA VAL A 302 -17.13 -17.02 -21.05
C VAL A 302 -18.21 -16.85 -19.97
N ALA A 303 -18.46 -17.86 -19.14
CA ALA A 303 -19.47 -17.80 -18.09
C ALA A 303 -19.16 -16.72 -17.04
N LEU A 304 -17.90 -16.59 -16.63
CA LEU A 304 -17.47 -15.50 -15.73
C LEU A 304 -17.64 -14.12 -16.36
N THR A 305 -17.36 -13.99 -17.66
CA THR A 305 -17.56 -12.73 -18.40
C THR A 305 -19.05 -12.39 -18.51
N LEU A 306 -19.89 -13.36 -18.88
CA LEU A 306 -21.35 -13.24 -18.93
C LEU A 306 -21.92 -12.87 -17.56
N LEU A 307 -21.51 -13.56 -16.49
CA LEU A 307 -22.01 -13.32 -15.13
C LEU A 307 -21.67 -11.92 -14.63
N ASN A 308 -20.43 -11.47 -14.81
CA ASN A 308 -20.03 -10.11 -14.48
C ASN A 308 -20.83 -9.06 -15.26
N LEU A 309 -21.05 -9.27 -16.56
CA LEU A 309 -21.84 -8.37 -17.40
C LEU A 309 -23.34 -8.39 -17.08
N LEU A 310 -23.89 -9.53 -16.65
CA LEU A 310 -25.27 -9.64 -16.16
C LEU A 310 -25.44 -8.92 -14.81
N LEU A 311 -24.54 -9.15 -13.85
CA LEU A 311 -24.56 -8.46 -12.55
C LEU A 311 -24.48 -6.92 -12.69
N LEU A 312 -23.80 -6.41 -13.72
CA LEU A 312 -23.73 -4.98 -14.04
C LEU A 312 -24.98 -4.41 -14.73
N ASN A 313 -25.80 -5.23 -15.40
CA ASN A 313 -26.90 -4.76 -16.27
C ASN A 313 -28.32 -5.15 -15.79
N ILE A 314 -28.45 -6.04 -14.80
CA ILE A 314 -29.73 -6.51 -14.31
C ILE A 314 -30.49 -5.41 -13.55
N LYS A 315 -31.67 -5.07 -14.09
CA LYS A 315 -32.61 -4.10 -13.51
C LYS A 315 -33.41 -4.71 -12.37
N ASP A 316 -33.94 -5.93 -12.55
CA ASP A 316 -34.59 -6.67 -11.47
C ASP A 316 -33.58 -7.48 -10.65
N LYS A 317 -33.08 -6.85 -9.58
CA LYS A 317 -32.13 -7.45 -8.64
C LYS A 317 -32.69 -8.68 -7.90
N SER A 318 -34.00 -8.99 -8.00
CA SER A 318 -34.56 -10.22 -7.44
C SER A 318 -34.05 -11.49 -8.13
N LEU A 319 -33.51 -11.37 -9.36
CA LEU A 319 -32.96 -12.48 -10.15
C LEU A 319 -31.56 -12.93 -9.71
N ILE A 320 -30.82 -12.11 -8.94
CA ILE A 320 -29.42 -12.36 -8.55
C ILE A 320 -29.20 -13.74 -7.87
N PRO A 321 -30.05 -14.20 -6.92
CA PRO A 321 -29.90 -15.53 -6.30
C PRO A 321 -30.03 -16.71 -7.29
N SER A 322 -30.67 -16.50 -8.44
CA SER A 322 -30.81 -17.53 -9.49
C SER A 322 -29.54 -17.66 -10.37
N LEU A 323 -28.69 -16.64 -10.39
CA LEU A 323 -27.39 -16.67 -11.07
C LEU A 323 -26.34 -17.46 -10.28
N LEU A 324 -26.56 -17.67 -8.98
CA LEU A 324 -25.80 -18.61 -8.16
C LEU A 324 -26.37 -20.02 -8.37
N SER A 325 -26.12 -20.51 -9.59
CA SER A 325 -26.65 -21.74 -10.14
C SER A 325 -25.82 -22.98 -9.74
N PRO A 326 -26.42 -24.19 -9.74
CA PRO A 326 -25.86 -25.29 -8.96
C PRO A 326 -24.57 -25.90 -9.47
N ASN A 327 -24.42 -26.08 -10.78
CA ASN A 327 -23.22 -26.72 -11.33
C ASN A 327 -22.07 -25.72 -11.45
N PHE A 328 -22.34 -24.47 -11.81
CA PHE A 328 -21.37 -23.38 -11.84
C PHE A 328 -20.73 -23.17 -10.46
N LEU A 329 -21.52 -22.90 -9.40
CA LEU A 329 -20.95 -22.56 -8.09
C LEU A 329 -20.14 -23.72 -7.50
N GLN A 330 -20.66 -24.95 -7.58
CA GLN A 330 -19.95 -26.16 -7.13
C GLN A 330 -18.66 -26.40 -7.92
N HIS A 331 -18.66 -26.22 -9.25
CA HIS A 331 -17.46 -26.34 -10.07
C HIS A 331 -16.41 -25.30 -9.69
N MET A 332 -16.81 -24.03 -9.52
CA MET A 332 -15.90 -22.95 -9.20
C MET A 332 -15.26 -23.11 -7.80
N LEU A 333 -16.03 -23.52 -6.79
CA LEU A 333 -15.50 -23.84 -5.46
C LEU A 333 -14.52 -25.02 -5.52
N ARG A 334 -14.89 -26.12 -6.20
CA ARG A 334 -14.02 -27.29 -6.38
C ARG A 334 -12.73 -26.97 -7.14
N ARG A 335 -12.82 -26.09 -8.15
CA ARG A 335 -11.65 -25.58 -8.90
C ARG A 335 -10.70 -24.87 -7.94
N ILE A 336 -11.20 -23.93 -7.14
CA ILE A 336 -10.34 -23.14 -6.23
C ILE A 336 -9.64 -24.03 -5.19
N VAL A 337 -10.34 -25.01 -4.59
CA VAL A 337 -9.71 -26.00 -3.69
C VAL A 337 -8.59 -26.77 -4.40
N SER A 338 -8.84 -27.20 -5.65
CA SER A 338 -7.86 -27.92 -6.47
C SER A 338 -6.67 -27.04 -6.91
N CYS A 339 -6.90 -25.74 -7.08
CA CYS A 339 -5.92 -24.76 -7.58
C CYS A 339 -5.03 -24.15 -6.48
N LYS A 340 -5.13 -24.53 -5.21
CA LYS A 340 -4.30 -23.98 -4.10
C LYS A 340 -2.77 -24.04 -4.36
N ARG A 341 -2.29 -24.90 -5.28
CA ARG A 341 -0.88 -25.00 -5.69
C ARG A 341 -0.43 -23.98 -6.74
N TYR A 342 -1.33 -23.19 -7.32
CA TYR A 342 -1.04 -22.25 -8.41
C TYR A 342 -1.62 -20.86 -8.12
N ARG A 343 -0.76 -19.90 -7.71
CA ARG A 343 -1.19 -18.51 -7.41
C ARG A 343 -1.75 -17.75 -8.62
N ASN A 344 -1.53 -18.24 -9.85
CA ASN A 344 -1.75 -17.51 -11.10
C ASN A 344 -2.85 -18.13 -12.00
N ASP A 345 -3.90 -18.75 -11.44
CA ASP A 345 -5.02 -19.23 -12.26
C ASP A 345 -6.01 -18.11 -12.60
N ASP A 346 -6.01 -17.67 -13.87
CA ASP A 346 -6.86 -16.58 -14.39
C ASP A 346 -8.34 -16.73 -14.01
N VAL A 347 -8.84 -17.96 -14.01
CA VAL A 347 -10.25 -18.31 -13.79
C VAL A 347 -10.61 -18.20 -12.30
N ALA A 348 -9.75 -18.68 -11.40
CA ALA A 348 -9.89 -18.47 -9.96
C ALA A 348 -9.83 -16.97 -9.59
N VAL A 349 -8.91 -16.20 -10.17
CA VAL A 349 -8.82 -14.74 -9.97
C VAL A 349 -10.11 -14.04 -10.46
N SER A 350 -10.56 -14.37 -11.66
CA SER A 350 -11.80 -13.83 -12.25
C SER A 350 -13.06 -14.16 -11.44
N PHE A 351 -13.07 -15.29 -10.73
CA PHE A 351 -14.16 -15.63 -9.79
C PHE A 351 -14.12 -14.82 -8.50
N LYS A 352 -12.94 -14.56 -7.91
CA LYS A 352 -12.82 -13.64 -6.76
C LYS A 352 -13.26 -12.22 -7.13
N GLN A 353 -12.93 -11.78 -8.35
CA GLN A 353 -13.42 -10.53 -8.91
C GLN A 353 -14.95 -10.53 -9.07
N MET A 354 -15.55 -11.64 -9.55
CA MET A 354 -17.01 -11.79 -9.62
C MET A 354 -17.69 -11.74 -8.24
N LEU A 355 -17.14 -12.40 -7.22
CA LEU A 355 -17.64 -12.28 -5.85
C LEU A 355 -17.56 -10.84 -5.32
N THR A 356 -16.50 -10.11 -5.67
CA THR A 356 -16.35 -8.69 -5.31
C THR A 356 -17.36 -7.80 -6.06
N GLN A 357 -17.61 -8.10 -7.33
CA GLN A 357 -18.64 -7.43 -8.13
C GLN A 357 -20.05 -7.69 -7.55
N LEU A 358 -20.35 -8.93 -7.15
CA LEU A 358 -21.59 -9.32 -6.49
C LEU A 358 -21.80 -8.53 -5.18
N VAL A 359 -20.77 -8.40 -4.34
CA VAL A 359 -20.81 -7.53 -3.14
C VAL A 359 -21.20 -6.10 -3.52
N SER A 360 -20.54 -5.50 -4.52
CA SER A 360 -20.81 -4.10 -4.90
C SER A 360 -22.26 -3.86 -5.35
N VAL A 361 -22.88 -4.83 -6.06
CA VAL A 361 -24.28 -4.75 -6.53
C VAL A 361 -25.28 -4.90 -5.37
N LEU A 362 -24.91 -5.63 -4.31
CA LEU A 362 -25.72 -5.88 -3.11
C LEU A 362 -25.55 -4.82 -2.01
N ASN A 363 -24.60 -3.89 -2.17
CA ASN A 363 -24.32 -2.78 -1.25
C ASN A 363 -25.07 -1.47 -1.62
N ASP A 364 -25.91 -1.50 -2.66
CA ASP A 364 -26.76 -0.37 -3.03
C ASP A 364 -27.83 -0.08 -1.96
N LYS A 365 -28.12 1.19 -1.71
CA LYS A 365 -28.99 1.68 -0.63
C LYS A 365 -30.44 1.24 -0.77
N GLU A 366 -30.89 0.97 -2.00
CA GLU A 366 -32.26 0.47 -2.27
C GLU A 366 -32.40 -1.06 -2.12
N MET A 367 -31.34 -1.77 -1.69
CA MET A 367 -31.35 -3.22 -1.61
C MET A 367 -32.31 -3.76 -0.54
N LYS A 368 -33.32 -4.50 -1.02
CA LYS A 368 -34.25 -5.24 -0.17
C LYS A 368 -33.49 -6.38 0.53
N GLY A 369 -33.35 -6.33 1.85
CA GLY A 369 -32.62 -7.35 2.63
C GLY A 369 -33.08 -8.81 2.46
N LYS A 370 -34.30 -9.05 1.94
CA LYS A 370 -34.72 -10.39 1.47
C LYS A 370 -33.81 -10.96 0.37
N ILE A 371 -33.31 -10.11 -0.54
CA ILE A 371 -32.43 -10.48 -1.65
C ILE A 371 -31.02 -10.78 -1.12
N GLN A 372 -30.49 -9.92 -0.22
CA GLN A 372 -29.21 -10.17 0.46
C GLN A 372 -29.23 -11.51 1.21
N ILE A 373 -30.29 -11.82 1.97
CA ILE A 373 -30.46 -13.13 2.63
C ILE A 373 -30.54 -14.28 1.60
N ALA A 374 -31.25 -14.11 0.50
CA ALA A 374 -31.37 -15.15 -0.53
C ALA A 374 -30.02 -15.45 -1.21
N VAL A 375 -29.20 -14.42 -1.46
CA VAL A 375 -27.81 -14.60 -1.93
C VAL A 375 -26.95 -15.28 -0.85
N LEU A 376 -27.00 -14.82 0.40
CA LEU A 376 -26.25 -15.44 1.49
C LEU A 376 -26.61 -16.93 1.68
N LYS A 377 -27.89 -17.30 1.68
CA LYS A 377 -28.30 -18.71 1.70
C LYS A 377 -27.80 -19.49 0.48
N LYS A 378 -27.69 -18.88 -0.71
CA LYS A 378 -27.10 -19.50 -1.91
C LYS A 378 -25.57 -19.65 -1.88
N LEU A 379 -24.87 -18.81 -1.10
CA LEU A 379 -23.42 -18.90 -0.90
C LEU A 379 -23.04 -19.84 0.25
N ILE A 380 -23.93 -20.04 1.23
CA ILE A 380 -23.71 -20.83 2.46
C ILE A 380 -24.28 -22.25 2.37
N LEU A 381 -25.54 -22.39 1.94
CA LEU A 381 -26.16 -23.70 1.69
C LEU A 381 -25.84 -24.14 0.26
N TYR A 382 -25.99 -25.44 -0.01
CA TYR A 382 -25.90 -25.97 -1.38
C TYR A 382 -26.75 -25.12 -2.36
N PRO A 383 -26.16 -24.59 -3.46
CA PRO A 383 -24.91 -25.02 -4.09
C PRO A 383 -23.62 -24.31 -3.63
N GLY A 384 -23.69 -23.41 -2.67
CA GLY A 384 -22.54 -22.84 -1.99
C GLY A 384 -21.94 -23.77 -0.93
N ASP A 385 -21.18 -23.19 -0.01
CA ASP A 385 -20.49 -23.85 1.10
C ASP A 385 -20.31 -22.84 2.25
N LEU A 386 -20.59 -23.21 3.50
CA LEU A 386 -20.46 -22.30 4.65
C LEU A 386 -19.01 -21.80 4.85
N MET A 387 -18.02 -22.59 4.45
CA MET A 387 -16.60 -22.25 4.46
C MET A 387 -16.12 -21.54 3.18
N ILE A 388 -17.02 -21.02 2.34
CA ILE A 388 -16.69 -20.29 1.09
C ILE A 388 -15.62 -19.21 1.27
N GLU A 389 -15.59 -18.51 2.41
CA GLU A 389 -14.57 -17.49 2.69
C GLU A 389 -13.18 -18.13 2.92
N LYS A 390 -13.09 -19.26 3.63
CA LYS A 390 -11.85 -20.05 3.80
C LYS A 390 -11.41 -20.77 2.51
N ILE A 391 -12.35 -21.10 1.62
CA ILE A 391 -12.07 -21.68 0.29
C ILE A 391 -11.52 -20.61 -0.66
N THR A 392 -12.19 -19.47 -0.75
CA THR A 392 -11.90 -18.42 -1.74
C THR A 392 -10.84 -17.42 -1.29
N GLY A 393 -10.63 -17.23 0.02
CA GLY A 393 -9.85 -16.12 0.56
C GLY A 393 -10.51 -14.77 0.33
N THR A 394 -11.84 -14.73 0.15
CA THR A 394 -12.63 -13.51 -0.08
C THR A 394 -13.69 -13.40 1.02
N LYS A 395 -13.74 -12.29 1.75
CA LYS A 395 -14.66 -12.03 2.88
C LYS A 395 -16.11 -11.72 2.42
N VAL A 396 -16.64 -12.51 1.47
CA VAL A 396 -17.90 -12.25 0.75
C VAL A 396 -19.14 -12.29 1.65
N ILE A 397 -19.21 -13.18 2.63
CA ILE A 397 -20.32 -13.25 3.60
C ILE A 397 -20.26 -12.01 4.49
N GLN A 398 -19.08 -11.69 5.03
CA GLN A 398 -18.88 -10.58 5.95
C GLN A 398 -19.18 -9.22 5.27
N MET A 399 -18.73 -9.02 4.02
CA MET A 399 -18.96 -7.78 3.27
C MET A 399 -20.43 -7.56 2.86
N ILE A 400 -21.17 -8.62 2.51
CA ILE A 400 -22.64 -8.52 2.28
C ILE A 400 -23.35 -8.23 3.60
N THR A 401 -22.93 -8.90 4.68
CA THR A 401 -23.54 -8.77 6.01
C THR A 401 -23.43 -7.35 6.57
N ALA A 402 -22.28 -6.69 6.41
CA ALA A 402 -22.01 -5.36 6.94
C ALA A 402 -22.95 -4.23 6.45
N ASN A 403 -23.70 -4.47 5.37
CA ASN A 403 -24.67 -3.53 4.79
C ASN A 403 -26.13 -3.96 5.01
N MET A 404 -26.40 -4.87 5.95
CA MET A 404 -27.74 -5.36 6.24
C MET A 404 -28.44 -4.54 7.33
N GLY A 405 -29.67 -4.09 7.04
CA GLY A 405 -30.54 -3.48 8.05
C GLY A 405 -31.02 -4.47 9.12
N VAL A 406 -31.59 -3.94 10.21
CA VAL A 406 -32.01 -4.67 11.43
C VAL A 406 -32.77 -5.98 11.16
N ASN A 407 -33.81 -5.91 10.32
CA ASN A 407 -34.66 -7.04 9.92
C ASN A 407 -33.94 -8.08 9.04
N GLY A 408 -32.79 -7.70 8.47
CA GLY A 408 -31.86 -8.61 7.81
C GLY A 408 -31.01 -9.36 8.84
N VAL A 409 -30.30 -8.61 9.69
CA VAL A 409 -29.41 -9.14 10.74
C VAL A 409 -30.13 -10.14 11.64
N LYS A 410 -31.32 -9.80 12.17
CA LYS A 410 -32.11 -10.70 13.04
C LYS A 410 -32.51 -12.02 12.37
N LYS A 411 -32.66 -12.05 11.03
CA LYS A 411 -32.97 -13.28 10.27
C LYS A 411 -31.73 -14.09 9.96
N LEU A 412 -30.62 -13.42 9.70
CA LEU A 412 -29.32 -14.06 9.50
C LEU A 412 -28.79 -14.68 10.81
N SER A 413 -29.02 -14.01 11.96
CA SER A 413 -28.67 -14.56 13.28
C SER A 413 -29.45 -15.83 13.57
N LYS A 414 -30.78 -15.83 13.38
CA LYS A 414 -31.58 -17.06 13.53
C LYS A 414 -31.05 -18.18 12.63
N PHE A 415 -30.71 -17.89 11.37
CA PHE A 415 -30.15 -18.90 10.46
C PHE A 415 -28.81 -19.47 10.95
N TYR A 416 -27.92 -18.64 11.53
CA TYR A 416 -26.69 -19.14 12.17
C TYR A 416 -26.96 -19.90 13.47
N SER A 417 -27.95 -19.49 14.28
CA SER A 417 -28.41 -20.25 15.44
C SER A 417 -28.91 -21.63 15.03
N ASP A 418 -29.80 -21.71 14.04
CA ASP A 418 -30.40 -22.95 13.54
C ASP A 418 -29.33 -23.91 12.99
N ILE A 419 -28.21 -23.41 12.45
CA ILE A 419 -27.02 -24.22 12.08
C ILE A 419 -26.22 -24.65 13.32
N ALA A 420 -25.89 -23.73 14.23
CA ALA A 420 -25.07 -24.03 15.42
C ALA A 420 -25.74 -25.07 16.33
N SER A 421 -27.06 -25.00 16.51
CA SER A 421 -27.86 -26.00 17.23
C SER A 421 -28.18 -27.26 16.39
N ASN A 422 -27.69 -27.37 15.15
CA ASN A 422 -27.95 -28.49 14.25
C ASN A 422 -29.47 -28.72 14.00
N SER A 423 -30.26 -27.64 14.05
CA SER A 423 -31.73 -27.63 13.92
C SER A 423 -32.20 -27.46 12.46
N GLU A 424 -31.49 -26.69 11.63
CA GLU A 424 -31.60 -26.75 10.17
C GLU A 424 -30.58 -27.78 9.66
N ARG A 425 -31.01 -28.79 8.88
CA ARG A 425 -30.13 -29.86 8.38
C ARG A 425 -29.27 -29.41 7.20
N LYS A 426 -28.11 -30.05 7.03
CA LYS A 426 -27.21 -29.80 5.90
C LYS A 426 -27.70 -30.58 4.66
N ILE A 427 -28.34 -29.89 3.73
CA ILE A 427 -28.78 -30.48 2.46
C ILE A 427 -27.64 -30.40 1.45
N THR A 428 -27.30 -31.54 0.85
CA THR A 428 -26.34 -31.69 -0.26
C THR A 428 -27.09 -32.10 -1.55
N LYS A 429 -26.40 -32.54 -2.62
CA LYS A 429 -27.06 -32.89 -3.90
C LYS A 429 -28.20 -33.91 -3.76
N ASP A 430 -27.98 -34.97 -2.99
CA ASP A 430 -28.88 -36.13 -2.90
C ASP A 430 -29.06 -36.64 -1.45
N LYS A 431 -28.59 -35.90 -0.44
CA LYS A 431 -28.61 -36.32 0.97
C LYS A 431 -28.83 -35.17 1.95
N GLU A 432 -29.45 -35.51 3.07
CA GLU A 432 -29.59 -34.69 4.26
C GLU A 432 -28.63 -35.21 5.35
N GLU A 433 -27.75 -34.33 5.83
CA GLU A 433 -26.65 -34.67 6.76
C GLU A 433 -26.66 -33.72 7.97
N PHE A 434 -25.86 -34.00 9.00
CA PHE A 434 -25.60 -33.06 10.11
C PHE A 434 -24.52 -32.06 9.70
N TRP A 435 -24.53 -30.85 10.28
CA TRP A 435 -23.39 -29.94 10.21
C TRP A 435 -22.23 -30.45 11.05
N THR A 436 -21.00 -30.34 10.53
CA THR A 436 -19.77 -30.74 11.23
C THR A 436 -19.45 -29.78 12.39
N ASN A 437 -18.63 -30.22 13.36
CA ASN A 437 -18.22 -29.37 14.49
C ASN A 437 -17.56 -28.05 13.99
N ALA A 438 -16.65 -28.12 13.03
CA ALA A 438 -16.00 -26.94 12.44
C ALA A 438 -16.98 -25.97 11.75
N GLU A 439 -18.00 -26.47 11.06
CA GLU A 439 -19.07 -25.65 10.46
C GLU A 439 -19.94 -24.97 11.52
N ARG A 440 -20.27 -25.69 12.60
CA ARG A 440 -21.09 -25.17 13.70
C ARG A 440 -20.34 -24.11 14.51
N THR A 441 -19.05 -24.34 14.78
CA THR A 441 -18.14 -23.33 15.33
C THR A 441 -18.13 -22.09 14.44
N TYR A 442 -17.96 -22.23 13.11
CA TYR A 442 -17.95 -21.07 12.21
C TYR A 442 -19.29 -20.32 12.19
N ALA A 443 -20.43 -21.03 12.24
CA ALA A 443 -21.74 -20.42 12.38
C ALA A 443 -21.90 -19.66 13.70
N ALA A 444 -21.39 -20.19 14.83
CA ALA A 444 -21.40 -19.49 16.12
C ALA A 444 -20.45 -18.28 16.16
N GLN A 445 -19.28 -18.35 15.50
CA GLN A 445 -18.37 -17.22 15.33
C GLN A 445 -19.00 -16.11 14.45
N LEU A 446 -19.73 -16.48 13.38
CA LEU A 446 -20.49 -15.53 12.56
C LEU A 446 -21.67 -14.92 13.35
N LEU A 447 -22.41 -15.73 14.12
CA LEU A 447 -23.48 -15.27 15.01
C LEU A 447 -22.94 -14.28 16.05
N SER A 448 -21.82 -14.60 16.70
CA SER A 448 -21.11 -13.74 17.64
C SER A 448 -20.83 -12.37 17.01
N LYS A 449 -20.20 -12.35 15.82
CA LYS A 449 -19.93 -11.13 15.04
C LYS A 449 -21.19 -10.30 14.69
N LEU A 450 -22.37 -10.90 14.56
CA LEU A 450 -23.62 -10.14 14.33
C LEU A 450 -24.04 -9.30 15.54
N LEU A 451 -23.66 -9.65 16.78
CA LEU A 451 -24.01 -8.87 17.98
C LEU A 451 -23.22 -7.55 18.07
N GLY A 452 -22.12 -7.43 17.32
CA GLY A 452 -21.37 -6.19 17.12
C GLY A 452 -21.83 -5.34 15.94
N HIS A 453 -22.84 -5.79 15.17
CA HIS A 453 -23.28 -5.09 13.96
C HIS A 453 -24.02 -3.78 14.30
N SER A 454 -23.63 -2.67 13.67
CA SER A 454 -24.13 -1.31 13.98
C SER A 454 -25.66 -1.18 13.94
N ALA A 455 -26.31 -1.86 12.99
CA ALA A 455 -27.77 -1.86 12.86
C ALA A 455 -28.52 -2.47 14.06
N VAL A 456 -27.86 -3.21 14.96
CA VAL A 456 -28.49 -3.83 16.14
C VAL A 456 -27.95 -3.30 17.48
N SER A 457 -27.16 -2.21 17.49
CA SER A 457 -26.57 -1.65 18.72
C SER A 457 -27.59 -1.14 19.76
N ALA A 458 -28.85 -0.92 19.37
CA ALA A 458 -29.96 -0.56 20.26
C ALA A 458 -30.94 -1.73 20.55
N GLU A 459 -30.70 -2.90 19.97
CA GLU A 459 -31.61 -4.06 20.03
C GLU A 459 -31.30 -4.95 21.24
N HIS A 460 -31.32 -4.34 22.43
CA HIS A 460 -30.82 -4.93 23.67
C HIS A 460 -31.50 -6.26 24.05
N THR A 461 -32.82 -6.37 23.89
CA THR A 461 -33.59 -7.59 24.19
C THR A 461 -33.23 -8.74 23.26
N TRP A 462 -33.15 -8.49 21.96
CA TRP A 462 -32.70 -9.50 20.99
C TRP A 462 -31.23 -9.89 21.23
N ARG A 463 -30.35 -8.94 21.56
CA ARG A 463 -28.95 -9.26 21.89
C ARG A 463 -28.86 -10.14 23.14
N LEU A 464 -29.68 -9.88 24.16
CA LEU A 464 -29.82 -10.74 25.34
C LEU A 464 -30.27 -12.16 24.97
N GLU A 465 -31.27 -12.33 24.08
CA GLU A 465 -31.68 -13.65 23.58
C GLU A 465 -30.51 -14.42 22.93
N GLN A 466 -29.70 -13.75 22.10
CA GLN A 466 -28.56 -14.41 21.44
C GLN A 466 -27.44 -14.75 22.44
N LEU A 467 -27.19 -13.91 23.45
CA LEU A 467 -26.23 -14.20 24.51
C LEU A 467 -26.65 -15.41 25.36
N LYS A 468 -27.94 -15.50 25.71
CA LYS A 468 -28.52 -16.66 26.41
C LYS A 468 -28.35 -17.95 25.58
N PHE A 469 -28.64 -17.90 24.28
CA PHE A 469 -28.46 -19.02 23.36
C PHE A 469 -27.01 -19.50 23.29
N LEU A 470 -26.05 -18.59 23.13
CA LEU A 470 -24.62 -18.93 23.10
C LEU A 470 -24.13 -19.47 24.46
N PHE A 471 -24.59 -18.89 25.58
CA PHE A 471 -24.28 -19.41 26.92
C PHE A 471 -24.80 -20.84 27.09
N HIS A 472 -26.04 -21.11 26.65
CA HIS A 472 -26.66 -22.42 26.75
C HIS A 472 -25.89 -23.50 25.98
N LEU A 473 -25.51 -23.20 24.73
CA LEU A 473 -24.70 -24.13 23.91
C LEU A 473 -23.28 -24.37 24.48
N GLY A 474 -22.67 -23.38 25.14
CA GLY A 474 -21.32 -23.47 25.68
C GLY A 474 -21.22 -24.12 27.06
N HIS A 475 -22.15 -23.83 27.97
CA HIS A 475 -22.02 -24.18 29.40
C HIS A 475 -22.98 -25.29 29.88
N TYR A 476 -24.12 -25.51 29.23
CA TYR A 476 -25.09 -26.53 29.64
C TYR A 476 -24.99 -27.82 28.82
N GLU A 477 -25.25 -28.95 29.46
CA GLU A 477 -25.34 -30.25 28.81
C GLU A 477 -26.48 -30.26 27.80
N THR A 478 -26.16 -30.62 26.57
CA THR A 478 -27.03 -30.48 25.40
C THR A 478 -26.75 -31.67 24.48
N THR A 479 -27.81 -32.41 24.12
CA THR A 479 -27.74 -33.74 23.47
C THR A 479 -27.06 -33.76 22.10
N ASN A 480 -26.82 -32.59 21.52
CA ASN A 480 -26.25 -32.33 20.21
C ASN A 480 -24.90 -31.57 20.27
N VAL A 481 -24.30 -31.38 21.45
CA VAL A 481 -22.99 -30.69 21.62
C VAL A 481 -22.04 -31.58 22.42
N GLY A 482 -20.99 -32.07 21.76
CA GLY A 482 -19.94 -32.88 22.38
C GLY A 482 -18.91 -32.06 23.15
N ILE A 483 -17.96 -32.75 23.78
CA ILE A 483 -16.91 -32.15 24.62
C ILE A 483 -16.03 -31.17 23.82
N GLU A 484 -15.65 -31.52 22.58
CA GLU A 484 -14.88 -30.66 21.66
C GLU A 484 -15.56 -29.32 21.33
N LEU A 485 -16.89 -29.32 21.20
CA LEU A 485 -17.65 -28.21 20.62
C LEU A 485 -18.13 -27.21 21.68
N ALA A 486 -18.31 -27.65 22.93
CA ALA A 486 -18.72 -26.78 24.03
C ALA A 486 -17.70 -25.64 24.32
N PRO A 487 -16.36 -25.86 24.36
CA PRO A 487 -15.37 -24.79 24.46
C PRO A 487 -15.47 -23.75 23.34
N GLN A 488 -15.69 -24.18 22.10
CA GLN A 488 -15.81 -23.31 20.94
C GLN A 488 -17.07 -22.42 21.00
N PHE A 489 -18.17 -22.94 21.54
CA PHE A 489 -19.38 -22.14 21.83
C PHE A 489 -19.22 -21.24 23.07
N LYS A 490 -18.54 -21.72 24.11
CA LYS A 490 -18.16 -20.93 25.29
C LYS A 490 -17.32 -19.72 24.88
N GLU A 491 -16.33 -19.91 24.02
CA GLU A 491 -15.51 -18.82 23.50
C GLU A 491 -16.32 -17.87 22.61
N SER A 492 -17.19 -18.40 21.73
CA SER A 492 -18.11 -17.60 20.92
C SER A 492 -19.05 -16.71 21.75
N PHE A 493 -19.45 -17.17 22.95
CA PHE A 493 -20.18 -16.37 23.94
C PHE A 493 -19.34 -15.22 24.51
N TYR A 494 -18.10 -15.48 24.95
CA TYR A 494 -17.23 -14.42 25.48
C TYR A 494 -16.82 -13.39 24.40
N ARG A 495 -16.55 -13.84 23.16
CA ARG A 495 -16.39 -12.96 21.99
C ARG A 495 -17.65 -12.11 21.71
N ALA A 496 -18.85 -12.58 22.05
CA ALA A 496 -20.10 -11.83 21.88
C ALA A 496 -20.38 -10.81 23.01
N LEU A 497 -19.76 -10.96 24.19
CA LEU A 497 -19.80 -9.96 25.25
C LEU A 497 -18.91 -8.74 24.92
N ASP A 498 -17.73 -9.00 24.35
CA ASP A 498 -16.72 -8.02 23.95
C ASP A 498 -17.22 -6.94 22.98
N HIS A 499 -18.27 -7.24 22.19
CA HIS A 499 -18.85 -6.27 21.27
C HIS A 499 -19.44 -5.05 21.99
N LYS A 500 -18.76 -3.90 21.88
CA LYS A 500 -19.09 -2.63 22.52
C LYS A 500 -20.56 -2.21 22.35
N LEU A 501 -21.13 -1.62 23.40
CA LEU A 501 -22.41 -0.91 23.37
C LEU A 501 -22.18 0.61 23.50
N PRO A 502 -23.10 1.47 23.00
CA PRO A 502 -22.86 2.92 22.95
C PRO A 502 -22.74 3.62 24.31
N LYS A 503 -23.20 3.00 25.39
CA LYS A 503 -23.10 3.51 26.77
C LYS A 503 -22.84 2.38 27.75
N LEU A 504 -22.06 2.67 28.80
CA LEU A 504 -21.83 1.73 29.92
C LEU A 504 -23.13 1.31 30.62
N ALA A 505 -24.13 2.21 30.71
CA ALA A 505 -25.45 1.91 31.27
C ALA A 505 -26.23 0.87 30.43
N ASP A 506 -26.12 0.93 29.11
CA ASP A 506 -26.81 0.00 28.20
C ASP A 506 -26.17 -1.41 28.32
N LEU A 507 -24.83 -1.47 28.51
CA LEU A 507 -24.09 -2.71 28.82
C LEU A 507 -24.48 -3.31 30.19
N ARG A 508 -24.51 -2.49 31.25
CA ARG A 508 -24.95 -2.91 32.59
C ARG A 508 -26.34 -3.56 32.54
N ASN A 509 -27.29 -2.95 31.82
CA ASN A 509 -28.67 -3.46 31.74
C ASN A 509 -28.70 -4.87 31.12
N VAL A 510 -28.07 -5.06 29.94
CA VAL A 510 -28.02 -6.36 29.26
C VAL A 510 -27.34 -7.43 30.12
N LEU A 511 -26.25 -7.07 30.80
CA LEU A 511 -25.54 -7.98 31.70
C LEU A 511 -26.34 -8.33 32.97
N SER A 512 -27.07 -7.37 33.56
CA SER A 512 -27.91 -7.63 34.74
C SER A 512 -29.12 -8.50 34.38
N GLU A 513 -29.80 -8.25 33.26
CA GLU A 513 -30.89 -9.11 32.77
C GLU A 513 -30.41 -10.53 32.43
N LEU A 514 -29.19 -10.66 31.91
CA LEU A 514 -28.54 -11.97 31.72
C LEU A 514 -28.27 -12.67 33.05
N ILE A 515 -27.62 -11.99 34.01
CA ILE A 515 -27.26 -12.59 35.30
C ILE A 515 -28.48 -12.92 36.17
N HIS A 516 -29.53 -12.10 36.18
CA HIS A 516 -30.77 -12.45 36.90
C HIS A 516 -31.45 -13.68 36.30
N HIS A 517 -31.41 -13.85 34.98
CA HIS A 517 -31.94 -15.03 34.31
C HIS A 517 -31.10 -16.28 34.58
N LEU A 518 -29.77 -16.20 34.44
CA LEU A 518 -28.86 -17.30 34.78
C LEU A 518 -29.00 -17.70 36.27
N ASN A 519 -29.16 -16.72 37.17
CA ASN A 519 -29.42 -17.00 38.58
C ASN A 519 -30.73 -17.78 38.80
N ALA A 520 -31.78 -17.48 38.03
CA ALA A 520 -33.06 -18.19 38.12
C ALA A 520 -32.98 -19.61 37.54
N GLU A 521 -32.23 -19.83 36.45
CA GLU A 521 -32.05 -21.16 35.86
C GLU A 521 -31.10 -22.05 36.66
N LEU A 522 -30.04 -21.50 37.25
CA LEU A 522 -29.02 -22.26 38.00
C LEU A 522 -29.41 -22.60 39.44
N PHE A 523 -30.21 -21.74 40.10
CA PHE A 523 -30.47 -21.82 41.54
C PHE A 523 -31.97 -21.90 41.89
N SER A 524 -32.81 -22.37 40.98
CA SER A 524 -34.19 -22.79 41.29
C SER A 524 -34.27 -24.29 41.60
N ASP A 525 -35.28 -24.69 42.39
CA ASP A 525 -35.46 -26.08 42.81
C ASP A 525 -35.78 -27.02 41.62
N ALA A 526 -36.28 -26.47 40.52
CA ALA A 526 -36.56 -27.18 39.27
C ALA A 526 -35.29 -27.32 38.41
N LYS A 527 -34.36 -28.19 38.82
CA LYS A 527 -33.15 -28.53 38.06
C LYS A 527 -33.49 -29.19 36.71
N THR A 528 -33.74 -28.39 35.68
CA THR A 528 -34.04 -28.84 34.31
C THR A 528 -32.79 -28.96 33.43
N ASN A 529 -31.79 -28.11 33.64
CA ASN A 529 -30.58 -28.03 32.82
C ASN A 529 -29.34 -28.27 33.70
N THR A 530 -28.49 -29.23 33.34
CA THR A 530 -27.20 -29.52 34.00
C THR A 530 -26.06 -28.70 33.37
N LEU A 531 -25.16 -28.16 34.20
CA LEU A 531 -23.92 -27.53 33.72
C LEU A 531 -22.87 -28.60 33.39
N ARG A 532 -22.13 -28.40 32.29
CA ARG A 532 -21.01 -29.25 31.86
C ARG A 532 -19.82 -29.20 32.83
N THR A 533 -19.60 -28.03 33.40
CA THR A 533 -18.64 -27.79 34.48
C THR A 533 -19.44 -27.25 35.64
N ALA A 534 -19.57 -28.05 36.71
CA ALA A 534 -20.22 -27.59 37.92
C ALA A 534 -19.41 -26.43 38.52
N LEU A 535 -20.10 -25.38 38.97
CA LEU A 535 -19.50 -24.40 39.87
C LEU A 535 -19.20 -25.11 41.21
N ASP A 536 -18.04 -24.84 41.78
CA ASP A 536 -17.67 -25.32 43.11
C ASP A 536 -18.40 -24.51 44.20
N GLU A 537 -18.28 -24.94 45.47
CA GLU A 537 -18.96 -24.27 46.57
C GLU A 537 -18.49 -22.81 46.77
N THR A 538 -17.23 -22.50 46.47
CA THR A 538 -16.68 -21.14 46.64
C THR A 538 -17.16 -20.19 45.52
N ALA A 539 -17.20 -20.63 44.26
CA ALA A 539 -17.80 -19.83 43.18
C ALA A 539 -19.32 -19.67 43.37
N ILE A 540 -20.02 -20.68 43.91
CA ILE A 540 -21.43 -20.56 44.29
C ILE A 540 -21.63 -19.53 45.42
N GLU A 541 -20.75 -19.49 46.42
CA GLU A 541 -20.80 -18.47 47.48
C GLU A 541 -20.49 -17.07 46.93
N ALA A 542 -19.48 -16.93 46.07
CA ALA A 542 -19.14 -15.67 45.41
C ALA A 542 -20.26 -15.15 44.49
N TRP A 543 -20.93 -16.04 43.73
CA TRP A 543 -22.12 -15.68 42.96
C TRP A 543 -23.25 -15.17 43.87
N LYS A 544 -23.50 -15.83 45.01
CA LYS A 544 -24.49 -15.37 46.00
C LYS A 544 -24.12 -14.01 46.61
N LYS A 545 -22.82 -13.76 46.88
CA LYS A 545 -22.30 -12.44 47.31
C LYS A 545 -22.57 -11.38 46.26
N MET A 546 -22.15 -11.60 45.01
CA MET A 546 -22.38 -10.73 43.85
C MET A 546 -23.86 -10.39 43.67
N ILE A 547 -24.75 -11.40 43.65
CA ILE A 547 -26.20 -11.21 43.52
C ILE A 547 -26.80 -10.37 44.68
N ASN A 548 -26.23 -10.43 45.88
CA ASN A 548 -26.68 -9.62 47.01
C ASN A 548 -26.08 -8.20 47.00
N PHE A 549 -24.85 -8.04 46.49
CA PHE A 549 -24.20 -6.76 46.26
C PHE A 549 -24.90 -5.96 45.15
N ILE A 550 -25.27 -6.59 44.03
CA ILE A 550 -26.11 -6.01 42.98
C ILE A 550 -27.42 -5.45 43.55
N LYS A 551 -28.14 -6.23 44.37
CA LYS A 551 -29.38 -5.78 45.06
C LYS A 551 -29.16 -4.65 46.09
N LYS A 552 -27.91 -4.40 46.50
CA LYS A 552 -27.49 -3.26 47.35
C LYS A 552 -27.24 -2.03 46.48
N LEU A 553 -26.56 -2.19 45.34
CA LEU A 553 -26.33 -1.15 44.33
C LEU A 553 -27.63 -0.63 43.69
N ASP A 554 -28.58 -1.51 43.36
CA ASP A 554 -29.91 -1.15 42.84
C ASP A 554 -30.68 -0.14 43.72
N LYS A 555 -30.37 -0.13 45.02
CA LYS A 555 -31.03 0.72 46.03
C LYS A 555 -30.23 1.97 46.36
N ASP A 556 -28.96 2.06 45.96
CA ASP A 556 -28.15 3.25 46.20
C ASP A 556 -28.32 4.27 45.06
N SER A 557 -28.83 5.45 45.43
CA SER A 557 -28.98 6.59 44.52
C SER A 557 -27.81 7.59 44.60
N ASN A 558 -26.85 7.36 45.50
CA ASN A 558 -25.70 8.22 45.73
C ASN A 558 -24.55 7.88 44.76
N ASN A 559 -23.91 8.90 44.19
CA ASN A 559 -22.78 8.76 43.25
C ASN A 559 -23.03 7.74 42.11
N LYS A 560 -24.00 8.07 41.25
CA LYS A 560 -24.47 7.23 40.13
C LYS A 560 -23.36 6.74 39.19
N GLU A 561 -22.28 7.51 39.03
CA GLU A 561 -21.16 7.16 38.14
C GLU A 561 -20.30 6.06 38.76
N ALA A 562 -19.93 6.18 40.04
CA ALA A 562 -19.26 5.10 40.76
C ALA A 562 -20.16 3.84 40.84
N VAL A 563 -21.43 3.98 41.21
CA VAL A 563 -22.38 2.83 41.24
C VAL A 563 -22.41 2.11 39.88
N LEU A 564 -22.46 2.83 38.76
CA LEU A 564 -22.43 2.23 37.42
C LEU A 564 -21.10 1.48 37.12
N ILE A 565 -19.96 2.04 37.55
CA ILE A 565 -18.64 1.41 37.43
C ILE A 565 -18.58 0.09 38.23
N PHE A 566 -18.85 0.14 39.54
CA PHE A 566 -18.80 -1.05 40.41
C PHE A 566 -19.78 -2.14 39.93
N TYR A 567 -21.02 -1.77 39.59
CA TYR A 567 -22.05 -2.69 39.09
C TYR A 567 -21.58 -3.38 37.80
N THR A 568 -21.04 -2.63 36.83
CA THR A 568 -20.64 -3.23 35.55
C THR A 568 -19.41 -4.13 35.68
N MET A 569 -18.45 -3.79 36.55
CA MET A 569 -17.30 -4.67 36.82
C MET A 569 -17.73 -5.96 37.53
N ASP A 570 -18.55 -5.85 38.59
CA ASP A 570 -19.05 -7.00 39.37
C ASP A 570 -19.82 -8.01 38.49
N LEU A 571 -20.73 -7.52 37.64
CA LEU A 571 -21.44 -8.35 36.65
C LEU A 571 -20.48 -9.09 35.69
N ASN A 572 -19.41 -8.46 35.23
CA ASN A 572 -18.47 -9.13 34.33
C ASN A 572 -17.64 -10.20 35.06
N MET A 573 -17.22 -9.93 36.30
CA MET A 573 -16.52 -10.93 37.12
C MET A 573 -17.44 -12.11 37.46
N GLY A 574 -18.73 -11.86 37.70
CA GLY A 574 -19.76 -12.89 37.81
C GLY A 574 -19.81 -13.87 36.63
N LEU A 575 -19.64 -13.37 35.40
CA LEU A 575 -19.53 -14.22 34.22
C LEU A 575 -18.14 -14.89 34.10
N GLN A 576 -17.08 -14.32 34.67
CA GLN A 576 -15.76 -14.97 34.71
C GLN A 576 -15.71 -16.18 35.67
N LEU A 577 -16.62 -16.29 36.66
CA LEU A 577 -16.72 -17.48 37.53
C LEU A 577 -16.89 -18.80 36.76
N PHE A 578 -17.44 -18.77 35.55
CA PHE A 578 -17.56 -19.96 34.69
C PHE A 578 -16.28 -20.29 33.89
N THR A 579 -15.19 -19.54 34.05
CA THR A 579 -13.96 -19.66 33.24
C THR A 579 -12.66 -19.57 34.05
N ASP A 580 -12.55 -18.60 34.96
CA ASP A 580 -11.39 -18.36 35.84
C ASP A 580 -11.94 -17.99 37.23
N PRO A 581 -12.40 -18.99 38.02
CA PRO A 581 -13.13 -18.75 39.25
C PRO A 581 -12.25 -18.09 40.33
N GLU A 582 -10.98 -18.47 40.45
CA GLU A 582 -10.07 -17.92 41.47
C GLU A 582 -9.88 -16.41 41.29
N MET A 583 -9.60 -15.95 40.07
CA MET A 583 -9.49 -14.53 39.76
C MET A 583 -10.82 -13.79 39.95
N ALA A 584 -11.92 -14.38 39.48
CA ALA A 584 -13.24 -13.79 39.62
C ALA A 584 -13.63 -13.62 41.09
N ILE A 585 -13.32 -14.60 41.96
CA ILE A 585 -13.55 -14.53 43.40
C ILE A 585 -12.71 -13.41 44.03
N SER A 586 -11.41 -13.29 43.70
CA SER A 586 -10.57 -12.20 44.22
C SER A 586 -11.12 -10.83 43.81
N ALA A 587 -11.35 -10.64 42.50
CA ALA A 587 -11.86 -9.39 41.95
C ALA A 587 -13.23 -9.01 42.53
N ILE A 588 -14.17 -9.95 42.71
CA ILE A 588 -15.46 -9.71 43.37
C ILE A 588 -15.26 -9.21 44.81
N ASN A 589 -14.41 -9.89 45.60
CA ASN A 589 -14.14 -9.49 46.99
C ASN A 589 -13.48 -8.11 47.09
N GLU A 590 -12.57 -7.77 46.16
CA GLU A 590 -11.90 -6.47 46.06
C GLU A 590 -12.88 -5.34 45.67
N ILE A 591 -13.69 -5.56 44.62
CA ILE A 591 -14.77 -4.66 44.17
C ILE A 591 -15.74 -4.36 45.32
N HIS A 592 -16.17 -5.39 46.05
CA HIS A 592 -17.13 -5.24 47.16
C HIS A 592 -16.50 -4.47 48.31
N SER A 593 -15.29 -4.85 48.73
CA SER A 593 -14.55 -4.20 49.82
C SER A 593 -14.30 -2.71 49.53
N CYS A 594 -13.89 -2.38 48.30
CA CYS A 594 -13.67 -1.02 47.85
C CYS A 594 -14.95 -0.18 47.90
N TYR A 595 -16.08 -0.73 47.44
CA TYR A 595 -17.38 -0.05 47.53
C TYR A 595 -17.86 0.13 48.98
N GLU A 596 -17.67 -0.87 49.85
CA GLU A 596 -18.05 -0.77 51.26
C GLU A 596 -17.32 0.40 51.93
N ARG A 597 -16.00 0.55 51.73
CA ARG A 597 -15.21 1.70 52.20
C ARG A 597 -15.76 3.04 51.66
N LEU A 598 -16.07 3.12 50.36
CA LEU A 598 -16.70 4.29 49.73
C LEU A 598 -18.06 4.68 50.34
N THR A 599 -18.82 3.71 50.87
CA THR A 599 -20.05 4.00 51.62
C THR A 599 -19.79 4.39 53.08
N GLN A 600 -18.82 3.74 53.75
CA GLN A 600 -18.53 3.96 55.17
C GLN A 600 -17.90 5.33 55.44
N ASN A 601 -16.99 5.82 54.58
CA ASN A 601 -16.28 7.10 54.75
C ASN A 601 -17.18 8.36 54.60
N LYS A 602 -18.49 8.17 54.40
CA LYS A 602 -19.52 9.23 54.47
C LYS A 602 -20.22 9.30 55.82
N SER A 603 -20.20 8.23 56.63
CA SER A 603 -20.93 8.13 57.90
C SER A 603 -20.25 8.90 59.04
N THR A 604 -18.92 8.88 59.08
CA THR A 604 -18.08 9.47 60.14
C THR A 604 -18.08 11.00 60.15
N LYS A 605 -18.31 11.65 59.00
CA LYS A 605 -18.26 13.12 58.84
C LYS A 605 -19.34 13.92 59.60
N LYS A 606 -20.23 13.28 60.37
CA LYS A 606 -21.19 13.97 61.26
C LYS A 606 -20.71 14.18 62.71
N ASN A 607 -19.73 13.41 63.22
CA ASN A 607 -19.38 13.41 64.65
C ASN A 607 -17.86 13.49 64.94
N LYS A 608 -17.17 14.53 64.44
CA LYS A 608 -15.83 14.90 64.94
C LYS A 608 -15.53 16.40 64.81
N LYS A 609 -16.03 17.21 65.75
CA LYS A 609 -15.38 18.48 66.12
C LYS A 609 -14.45 18.20 67.31
N THR A 610 -13.30 18.89 67.38
CA THR A 610 -12.24 18.74 68.41
C THR A 610 -11.75 17.30 68.60
N LYS A 611 -10.59 16.90 68.07
CA LYS A 611 -9.26 17.36 68.49
C LYS A 611 -8.14 16.88 67.54
N VAL A 612 -7.11 17.73 67.43
CA VAL A 612 -5.67 17.45 67.12
C VAL A 612 -5.34 16.73 65.81
N GLU A 613 -4.35 17.29 65.11
CA GLU A 613 -3.71 16.71 63.93
C GLU A 613 -2.65 15.68 64.36
N THR A 614 -2.77 14.48 63.82
CA THR A 614 -1.72 13.43 63.72
C THR A 614 -1.99 12.69 62.43
N ASP A 615 -0.95 12.28 61.71
CA ASP A 615 -1.06 11.75 60.35
C ASP A 615 -1.98 10.51 60.26
N ASP A 616 -2.90 10.56 59.30
CA ASP A 616 -3.95 9.55 59.04
C ASP A 616 -4.19 9.49 57.50
N ASP A 617 -3.13 9.75 56.72
CA ASP A 617 -3.14 10.05 55.28
C ASP A 617 -2.75 8.82 54.40
N ASP A 618 -2.56 7.65 55.04
CA ASP A 618 -2.11 6.38 54.42
C ASP A 618 -3.25 5.50 53.84
N GLU A 619 -4.54 5.86 54.01
CA GLU A 619 -5.64 5.06 53.43
C GLU A 619 -5.87 5.37 51.94
N PRO A 620 -5.70 4.39 51.02
CA PRO A 620 -5.84 4.62 49.58
C PRO A 620 -7.31 4.89 49.19
N GLN A 621 -7.50 5.80 48.23
CA GLN A 621 -8.83 6.14 47.74
C GLN A 621 -9.43 5.01 46.90
N TRP A 622 -10.76 4.95 46.84
CA TRP A 622 -11.49 3.94 46.06
C TRP A 622 -11.07 3.89 44.57
N VAL A 623 -10.61 5.03 44.02
CA VAL A 623 -10.12 5.13 42.65
C VAL A 623 -8.78 4.39 42.48
N GLU A 624 -7.88 4.51 43.46
CA GLU A 624 -6.55 3.88 43.46
C GLU A 624 -6.66 2.35 43.56
N VAL A 625 -7.61 1.86 44.36
CA VAL A 625 -7.93 0.42 44.45
C VAL A 625 -8.54 -0.11 43.15
N ILE A 626 -9.42 0.65 42.49
CA ILE A 626 -9.99 0.25 41.19
C ILE A 626 -8.94 0.34 40.07
N VAL A 627 -8.02 1.30 40.10
CA VAL A 627 -6.91 1.39 39.13
C VAL A 627 -5.94 0.22 39.31
N ASP A 628 -5.59 -0.18 40.53
CA ASP A 628 -4.75 -1.35 40.79
C ASP A 628 -5.42 -2.65 40.30
N LEU A 629 -6.71 -2.83 40.59
CA LEU A 629 -7.51 -3.93 40.01
C LEU A 629 -7.51 -3.89 38.47
N MET A 630 -7.63 -2.72 37.84
CA MET A 630 -7.54 -2.62 36.38
C MET A 630 -6.15 -2.97 35.83
N LEU A 631 -5.07 -2.63 36.54
CA LEU A 631 -3.71 -3.02 36.19
C LEU A 631 -3.53 -4.53 36.31
N SER A 632 -4.04 -5.15 37.39
CA SER A 632 -4.13 -6.61 37.56
C SER A 632 -4.90 -7.28 36.41
N LEU A 633 -6.09 -6.79 36.06
CA LEU A 633 -6.89 -7.31 34.94
C LEU A 633 -6.21 -7.14 33.57
N LEU A 634 -5.38 -6.11 33.38
CA LEU A 634 -4.60 -5.90 32.15
C LEU A 634 -3.33 -6.77 32.07
N SER A 635 -2.79 -7.20 33.21
CA SER A 635 -1.64 -8.12 33.27
C SER A 635 -1.99 -9.49 32.67
N LYS A 636 -3.19 -10.01 32.98
CA LYS A 636 -3.71 -11.26 32.41
C LYS A 636 -3.89 -11.16 30.90
N ASN A 637 -3.58 -12.23 30.17
CA ASN A 637 -3.65 -12.28 28.71
C ASN A 637 -5.09 -12.50 28.18
N SER A 638 -6.06 -11.69 28.61
CA SER A 638 -7.47 -11.80 28.21
C SER A 638 -7.95 -10.56 27.46
N HIS A 639 -8.45 -10.75 26.24
CA HIS A 639 -9.02 -9.66 25.45
C HIS A 639 -10.28 -9.08 26.09
N LEU A 640 -11.14 -9.92 26.66
CA LEU A 640 -12.38 -9.51 27.31
C LEU A 640 -12.11 -8.62 28.54
N LEU A 641 -11.10 -8.95 29.35
CA LEU A 641 -10.69 -8.11 30.48
C LEU A 641 -10.15 -6.76 30.01
N ARG A 642 -9.29 -6.74 28.97
CA ARG A 642 -8.82 -5.50 28.33
C ARG A 642 -9.97 -4.65 27.77
N SER A 643 -11.02 -5.28 27.23
CA SER A 643 -12.19 -4.60 26.69
C SER A 643 -13.07 -4.00 27.78
N LEU A 644 -13.30 -4.73 28.89
CA LEU A 644 -13.95 -4.22 30.09
C LEU A 644 -13.22 -2.99 30.63
N VAL A 645 -11.90 -3.07 30.82
CA VAL A 645 -11.08 -1.93 31.28
C VAL A 645 -11.20 -0.75 30.31
N ARG A 646 -11.08 -0.96 29.00
CA ARG A 646 -11.29 0.07 27.96
C ARG A 646 -12.71 0.66 27.93
N CYS A 647 -13.72 -0.04 28.42
CA CYS A 647 -15.11 0.43 28.49
C CYS A 647 -15.37 1.25 29.77
N VAL A 648 -14.74 0.87 30.89
CA VAL A 648 -14.97 1.47 32.22
C VAL A 648 -14.02 2.63 32.50
N PHE A 649 -12.74 2.53 32.13
CA PHE A 649 -11.71 3.55 32.43
C PHE A 649 -12.04 4.98 31.94
N PRO A 650 -12.69 5.21 30.76
CA PRO A 650 -13.14 6.54 30.37
C PRO A 650 -14.08 7.23 31.38
N HIS A 651 -14.85 6.44 32.16
CA HIS A 651 -15.73 6.94 33.21
C HIS A 651 -14.99 7.19 34.54
N ILE A 652 -13.79 6.63 34.72
CA ILE A 652 -12.91 6.88 35.89
C ILE A 652 -12.04 8.12 35.65
N CYS A 653 -11.67 8.42 34.40
CA CYS A 653 -10.80 9.54 34.04
C CYS A 653 -11.14 10.90 34.72
N PRO A 654 -12.42 11.32 34.88
CA PRO A 654 -12.76 12.57 35.55
C PRO A 654 -12.39 12.63 37.05
N VAL A 655 -12.22 11.48 37.70
CA VAL A 655 -11.99 11.33 39.16
C VAL A 655 -10.62 10.76 39.54
N LEU A 656 -9.71 10.54 38.58
CA LEU A 656 -8.33 10.09 38.86
C LEU A 656 -7.56 11.07 39.75
N THR A 657 -6.84 10.52 40.74
CA THR A 657 -5.94 11.25 41.65
C THR A 657 -4.50 11.26 41.11
N ALA A 658 -3.62 12.07 41.71
CA ALA A 658 -2.17 12.00 41.42
C ALA A 658 -1.62 10.59 41.71
N THR A 659 -1.97 10.01 42.86
CA THR A 659 -1.64 8.63 43.24
C THR A 659 -2.11 7.61 42.19
N SER A 660 -3.34 7.76 41.68
CA SER A 660 -3.87 6.89 40.61
C SER A 660 -3.04 6.94 39.33
N ILE A 661 -2.58 8.13 38.95
CA ILE A 661 -1.71 8.31 37.78
C ILE A 661 -0.30 7.76 38.06
N HIS A 662 0.24 7.93 39.27
CA HIS A 662 1.52 7.38 39.66
C HIS A 662 1.53 5.84 39.73
N GLN A 663 0.43 5.18 40.12
CA GLN A 663 0.30 3.72 40.00
C GLN A 663 0.44 3.25 38.53
N ILE A 664 -0.22 3.94 37.60
CA ILE A 664 -0.15 3.64 36.15
C ILE A 664 1.26 3.90 35.61
N LEU A 665 1.95 4.94 36.08
CA LEU A 665 3.31 5.29 35.67
C LEU A 665 4.39 4.39 36.28
N ALA A 666 4.21 3.88 37.51
CA ALA A 666 5.16 2.98 38.16
C ALA A 666 5.31 1.66 37.38
N VAL A 667 4.21 1.07 36.90
CA VAL A 667 4.21 -0.12 36.03
C VAL A 667 4.97 0.12 34.70
N LEU A 668 5.10 1.39 34.30
CA LEU A 668 5.82 1.81 33.10
C LEU A 668 7.29 2.22 33.36
N ASP A 669 7.76 2.26 34.60
CA ASP A 669 9.18 2.54 34.90
C ASP A 669 10.05 1.34 34.46
N PRO A 670 11.06 1.53 33.60
CA PRO A 670 12.01 0.47 33.25
C PRO A 670 12.88 -0.01 34.41
N LYS A 671 13.03 0.74 35.49
CA LYS A 671 13.92 0.41 36.62
C LYS A 671 13.30 -0.52 37.64
N ASP A 672 11.97 -0.64 37.68
CA ASP A 672 11.28 -1.53 38.61
C ASP A 672 11.14 -2.94 37.99
N ASP A 673 12.27 -3.63 37.86
CA ASP A 673 12.33 -5.02 37.38
C ASP A 673 11.65 -6.01 38.36
N LYS A 674 11.22 -5.55 39.55
CA LYS A 674 10.23 -6.22 40.40
C LYS A 674 8.81 -6.02 39.86
N GLY A 675 8.64 -6.19 38.54
CA GLY A 675 7.36 -6.00 37.86
C GLY A 675 6.28 -6.90 38.47
N PRO A 676 4.99 -6.47 38.45
CA PRO A 676 3.89 -7.11 39.19
C PRO A 676 3.51 -8.53 38.71
N LEU A 677 4.31 -9.13 37.82
CA LEU A 677 4.22 -10.52 37.38
C LEU A 677 5.12 -11.47 38.22
N VAL A 678 5.96 -10.95 39.12
CA VAL A 678 6.81 -11.75 40.01
C VAL A 678 6.13 -11.93 41.39
N PRO A 679 5.86 -13.17 41.85
CA PRO A 679 5.25 -13.40 43.16
C PRO A 679 6.12 -12.93 44.32
N LYS A 680 5.54 -12.21 45.30
CA LYS A 680 6.25 -11.60 46.45
C LYS A 680 6.88 -12.57 47.47
N ASN A 681 6.90 -13.88 47.21
CA ASN A 681 7.28 -14.92 48.18
C ASN A 681 8.66 -15.57 47.93
N SER A 682 9.47 -15.06 47.00
CA SER A 682 10.90 -15.45 46.88
C SER A 682 11.79 -14.35 47.46
N ILE A 683 12.17 -14.52 48.73
CA ILE A 683 13.11 -13.65 49.46
C ILE A 683 14.36 -14.47 49.81
N ASP A 684 15.52 -13.82 49.77
CA ASP A 684 16.90 -14.32 49.98
C ASP A 684 17.37 -15.36 48.93
N ASN A 685 18.47 -15.17 48.19
CA ASN A 685 19.71 -14.48 48.54
C ASN A 685 20.36 -13.69 47.38
N ASP A 686 21.32 -12.85 47.76
CA ASP A 686 22.41 -12.21 46.99
C ASP A 686 22.09 -11.44 45.69
N ALA A 687 22.31 -10.13 45.78
CA ALA A 687 22.58 -9.25 44.65
C ALA A 687 24.01 -8.70 44.79
N SER A 688 24.97 -9.30 44.07
CA SER A 688 26.33 -8.77 43.92
C SER A 688 26.95 -9.17 42.58
N ASP A 689 27.82 -8.29 42.10
CA ASP A 689 28.81 -8.43 41.03
C ASP A 689 28.36 -8.76 39.59
N MET A 690 28.42 -7.71 38.78
CA MET A 690 28.79 -7.78 37.36
C MET A 690 30.22 -8.34 37.19
N GLU A 691 30.50 -8.89 36.01
CA GLU A 691 31.80 -9.41 35.54
C GLU A 691 32.36 -10.68 36.22
N SER A 692 32.15 -11.83 35.56
CA SER A 692 33.26 -12.64 35.04
C SER A 692 32.77 -13.56 33.92
N ASN A 693 33.70 -14.07 33.09
CA ASN A 693 33.39 -14.86 31.90
C ASN A 693 34.41 -16.01 31.74
N SER A 694 33.94 -17.26 31.82
CA SER A 694 34.76 -18.46 31.61
C SER A 694 33.90 -19.65 31.16
N GLU A 695 34.47 -20.51 30.32
CA GLU A 695 33.79 -21.63 29.66
C GLU A 695 33.68 -22.88 30.57
N SER A 696 32.69 -23.75 30.35
CA SER A 696 32.91 -25.07 29.71
C SER A 696 31.75 -26.07 29.84
N GLU A 697 31.48 -26.75 28.72
CA GLU A 697 30.93 -28.10 28.53
C GLU A 697 29.59 -28.60 29.14
N ASN A 698 28.78 -29.14 28.22
CA ASN A 698 28.08 -30.44 28.23
C ASN A 698 27.32 -30.92 29.49
N ASP A 699 26.01 -31.13 29.31
CA ASP A 699 25.49 -32.51 29.36
C ASP A 699 24.26 -32.68 28.43
N GLU A 700 23.98 -33.91 27.98
CA GLU A 700 22.79 -34.27 27.18
C GLU A 700 21.79 -35.10 28.00
N SER A 701 20.51 -34.71 28.05
CA SER A 701 19.42 -35.69 28.18
C SER A 701 18.04 -35.14 27.78
N ASN A 702 17.51 -35.74 26.72
CA ASN A 702 16.10 -36.04 26.41
C ASN A 702 14.98 -35.09 26.90
N ASP A 703 14.41 -34.37 25.93
CA ASP A 703 13.20 -34.83 25.23
C ASP A 703 12.06 -35.43 26.09
N ASP A 704 10.96 -34.69 26.20
CA ASP A 704 9.60 -35.21 26.21
C ASP A 704 8.74 -34.27 25.33
N ASN A 705 7.88 -34.83 24.47
CA ASN A 705 7.17 -34.07 23.43
C ASN A 705 5.69 -33.87 23.81
N ASP A 706 5.24 -32.62 23.84
CA ASP A 706 3.82 -32.25 23.74
C ASP A 706 3.64 -31.28 22.55
N ASP A 707 3.11 -31.80 21.43
CA ASP A 707 2.70 -31.03 20.25
C ASP A 707 1.33 -30.38 20.51
N ASP A 708 1.32 -29.11 20.95
CA ASP A 708 0.13 -28.24 20.90
C ASP A 708 0.26 -27.25 19.73
N ASP A 709 -0.46 -27.56 18.64
CA ASP A 709 -0.56 -26.77 17.41
C ASP A 709 -1.73 -25.74 17.50
N ASP A 710 -1.69 -24.68 16.66
CA ASP A 710 -2.70 -23.59 16.54
C ASP A 710 -2.89 -22.64 17.77
N GLU A 711 -3.42 -21.40 17.63
CA GLU A 711 -3.93 -20.66 16.46
C GLU A 711 -3.07 -19.42 16.11
N GLU A 712 -3.09 -19.01 14.83
CA GLU A 712 -2.45 -17.78 14.34
C GLU A 712 -3.12 -16.47 14.83
N GLY A 713 -2.30 -15.46 15.17
CA GLY A 713 -2.78 -14.10 15.44
C GLY A 713 -3.24 -13.35 14.18
N GLU A 714 -4.31 -12.54 14.29
CA GLU A 714 -4.94 -11.86 13.16
C GLU A 714 -4.00 -10.86 12.43
N ASN A 715 -3.54 -11.24 11.23
CA ASN A 715 -2.84 -10.34 10.32
C ASN A 715 -3.80 -9.29 9.71
N ASN A 716 -3.80 -8.08 10.27
CA ASN A 716 -4.38 -6.90 9.62
C ASN A 716 -3.49 -6.42 8.46
N SER A 717 -3.68 -7.05 7.30
CA SER A 717 -3.14 -6.57 6.02
C SER A 717 -4.08 -5.52 5.42
N ASP A 718 -3.92 -4.25 5.80
CA ASP A 718 -4.36 -3.13 4.97
C ASP A 718 -3.40 -3.02 3.77
N SER A 719 -3.92 -3.20 2.56
CA SER A 719 -3.11 -3.25 1.34
C SER A 719 -3.27 -1.99 0.50
N ASP A 720 -2.63 -0.90 0.91
CA ASP A 720 -2.33 0.20 0.00
C ASP A 720 -1.17 -0.24 -0.93
N THR A 721 -1.47 -0.39 -2.21
CA THR A 721 -0.52 -0.88 -3.22
C THR A 721 0.15 0.26 -3.97
N ASP A 722 1.08 0.95 -3.30
CA ASP A 722 2.10 1.74 -4.00
C ASP A 722 3.28 0.83 -4.37
N ILE A 723 3.62 0.79 -5.66
CA ILE A 723 4.77 0.06 -6.18
C ILE A 723 5.91 1.06 -6.40
N ASP A 724 6.87 1.09 -5.48
CA ASP A 724 8.13 1.82 -5.66
C ASP A 724 9.32 0.93 -5.27
N ASP A 725 9.60 -0.09 -6.10
CA ASP A 725 10.87 -0.84 -6.10
C ASP A 725 12.01 0.12 -6.52
N GLY A 726 12.45 1.00 -5.60
CA GLY A 726 13.12 2.25 -5.97
C GLY A 726 14.35 2.69 -5.16
N GLU A 727 14.39 2.57 -3.82
CA GLU A 727 15.32 3.41 -3.02
C GLU A 727 16.05 2.76 -1.81
N ASP A 728 16.21 1.43 -1.78
CA ASP A 728 17.08 0.71 -0.81
C ASP A 728 18.61 0.87 -1.07
N GLU A 729 19.08 2.12 -1.25
CA GLU A 729 20.52 2.47 -1.24
C GLU A 729 20.87 3.53 -0.16
N LEU A 730 19.96 3.87 0.78
CA LEU A 730 20.13 4.98 1.74
C LEU A 730 20.29 4.61 3.23
N GLU A 731 19.99 3.39 3.69
CA GLU A 731 20.22 3.04 5.12
C GLU A 731 21.72 3.01 5.49
N ASP A 732 22.60 2.73 4.53
CA ASP A 732 24.03 2.48 4.76
C ASP A 732 24.86 3.76 5.02
N GLU A 733 24.28 4.98 4.89
CA GLU A 733 24.93 6.17 5.44
C GLU A 733 24.97 6.15 6.98
N THR A 734 23.95 5.57 7.64
CA THR A 734 23.85 5.57 9.11
C THR A 734 24.81 4.58 9.78
N THR A 735 25.09 3.46 9.11
CA THR A 735 26.09 2.46 9.51
C THR A 735 27.51 3.01 9.33
N ILE A 736 27.77 3.68 8.20
CA ILE A 736 29.04 4.35 7.90
C ILE A 736 29.31 5.51 8.87
N ASP A 737 28.32 6.32 9.23
CA ASP A 737 28.52 7.41 10.20
C ASP A 737 28.72 6.90 11.64
N ARG A 738 28.10 5.79 12.03
CA ARG A 738 28.43 5.10 13.29
C ARG A 738 29.87 4.58 13.29
N LEU A 739 30.33 4.01 12.17
CA LEU A 739 31.72 3.57 12.01
C LEU A 739 32.71 4.75 12.10
N ARG A 740 32.44 5.86 11.39
CA ARG A 740 33.22 7.10 11.46
C ARG A 740 33.30 7.67 12.88
N LEU A 741 32.19 7.63 13.63
CA LEU A 741 32.15 8.14 15.00
C LEU A 741 32.95 7.27 15.97
N ALA A 742 32.82 5.95 15.88
CA ALA A 742 33.60 5.01 16.68
C ALA A 742 35.11 5.11 16.40
N VAL A 743 35.50 5.19 15.12
CA VAL A 743 36.90 5.39 14.72
C VAL A 743 37.42 6.75 15.23
N ARG A 744 36.64 7.83 15.17
CA ARG A 744 37.05 9.12 15.75
C ARG A 744 37.21 9.08 17.27
N GLN A 745 36.38 8.34 18.00
CA GLN A 745 36.59 8.16 19.45
C GLN A 745 37.83 7.32 19.77
N ALA A 746 38.17 6.35 18.93
CA ALA A 746 39.33 5.47 19.14
C ALA A 746 40.69 6.14 18.82
N LEU A 747 40.74 7.13 17.93
CA LEU A 747 41.98 7.79 17.49
C LEU A 747 42.44 8.96 18.39
N GLY A 748 41.53 9.57 19.16
CA GLY A 748 41.84 10.65 20.10
C GLY A 748 42.29 11.98 19.46
N ASP A 749 42.67 12.95 20.32
CA ASP A 749 43.00 14.33 19.93
C ASP A 749 44.26 14.48 19.05
N ALA A 750 45.05 13.41 18.86
CA ALA A 750 46.29 13.43 18.08
C ALA A 750 46.09 13.76 16.58
N THR A 751 44.85 13.76 16.09
CA THR A 751 44.48 14.05 14.69
C THR A 751 43.78 15.41 14.49
N ALA A 752 43.71 16.24 15.53
CA ALA A 752 42.80 17.40 15.55
C ALA A 752 43.20 18.63 14.69
N GLN A 753 44.33 18.62 13.95
CA GLN A 753 44.88 19.81 13.28
C GLN A 753 45.42 19.65 11.83
N THR A 754 44.86 18.75 11.01
CA THR A 754 44.84 18.91 9.53
C THR A 754 43.65 18.12 8.95
N ASP A 755 42.83 18.74 8.10
CA ASP A 755 41.67 18.12 7.42
C ASP A 755 41.81 18.26 5.89
N ASP A 756 43.07 18.34 5.42
CA ASP A 756 43.54 18.41 4.03
C ASP A 756 44.98 17.83 3.98
N GLU A 757 45.11 16.50 4.15
CA GLU A 757 46.32 15.73 3.79
C GLU A 757 45.85 14.35 3.28
N ASP A 758 46.28 13.97 2.07
CA ASP A 758 46.33 12.56 1.69
C ASP A 758 47.49 11.95 2.49
N MET A 759 47.20 11.29 3.62
CA MET A 759 48.24 10.68 4.46
C MET A 759 49.05 9.67 3.65
N ASP A 760 50.29 10.05 3.34
CA ASP A 760 51.25 9.23 2.62
C ASP A 760 51.57 7.98 3.46
N VAL A 761 51.08 6.82 3.00
CA VAL A 761 51.04 5.57 3.79
C VAL A 761 52.45 5.11 4.17
N ASP A 762 53.44 5.46 3.35
CA ASP A 762 54.86 5.16 3.54
C ASP A 762 55.51 5.91 4.73
N GLN A 763 54.77 6.80 5.43
CA GLN A 763 55.23 7.52 6.63
C GLN A 763 54.60 7.04 7.95
N ILE A 764 53.77 5.99 7.92
CA ILE A 764 53.20 5.38 9.14
C ILE A 764 54.18 4.34 9.70
N ASP A 765 54.70 4.60 10.91
CA ASP A 765 55.49 3.64 11.68
C ASP A 765 54.73 2.32 11.91
N GLU A 766 55.42 1.18 11.83
CA GLU A 766 54.83 -0.16 11.97
C GLU A 766 54.09 -0.31 13.31
N GLU A 767 54.58 0.32 14.39
CA GLU A 767 53.89 0.31 15.68
C GLU A 767 52.61 1.16 15.68
N GLN A 768 52.58 2.28 14.95
CA GLN A 768 51.36 3.09 14.78
C GLN A 768 50.33 2.37 13.91
N GLY A 769 50.76 1.78 12.79
CA GLY A 769 49.90 0.98 11.92
C GLY A 769 49.26 -0.20 12.66
N LYS A 770 50.01 -0.87 13.55
CA LYS A 770 49.51 -1.95 14.39
C LYS A 770 48.42 -1.48 15.37
N ARG A 771 48.65 -0.36 16.08
CA ARG A 771 47.66 0.25 16.99
C ARG A 771 46.38 0.67 16.25
N LEU A 772 46.51 1.24 15.04
CA LEU A 772 45.39 1.59 14.17
C LEU A 772 44.53 0.36 13.84
N ASN A 773 45.17 -0.73 13.42
CA ASN A 773 44.52 -1.98 13.01
C ASN A 773 43.81 -2.68 14.19
N GLU A 774 44.41 -2.64 15.39
CA GLU A 774 43.79 -3.15 16.62
C GLU A 774 42.55 -2.35 17.04
N SER A 775 42.58 -1.02 16.90
CA SER A 775 41.41 -0.16 17.15
C SER A 775 40.25 -0.43 16.17
N LEU A 776 40.56 -0.68 14.89
CA LEU A 776 39.59 -1.08 13.87
C LEU A 776 39.00 -2.47 14.17
N ALA A 777 39.83 -3.43 14.58
CA ALA A 777 39.38 -4.75 14.99
C ALA A 777 38.41 -4.69 16.18
N ALA A 778 38.66 -3.84 17.16
CA ALA A 778 37.74 -3.61 18.28
C ALA A 778 36.39 -3.04 17.80
N ALA A 779 36.40 -2.02 16.94
CA ALA A 779 35.18 -1.44 16.37
C ALA A 779 34.35 -2.48 15.58
N PHE A 780 35.00 -3.37 14.82
CA PHE A 780 34.32 -4.44 14.08
C PHE A 780 33.81 -5.59 14.97
N ARG A 781 34.42 -5.88 16.13
CA ARG A 781 33.89 -6.85 17.11
C ARG A 781 32.55 -6.37 17.68
N ILE A 782 32.51 -5.14 18.19
CA ILE A 782 31.28 -4.51 18.73
C ILE A 782 30.15 -4.53 17.67
N LEU A 783 30.47 -4.27 16.40
CA LEU A 783 29.49 -4.27 15.30
C LEU A 783 29.01 -5.70 14.94
N ARG A 784 29.83 -6.73 15.17
CA ARG A 784 29.46 -8.14 14.98
C ARG A 784 28.58 -8.67 16.12
N GLU A 785 28.91 -8.34 17.36
CA GLU A 785 28.15 -8.72 18.56
C GLU A 785 26.73 -8.15 18.52
N ASN A 786 26.59 -6.86 18.19
CA ASN A 786 25.28 -6.20 17.99
C ASN A 786 24.44 -6.78 16.82
N ARG A 787 25.03 -7.59 15.94
CA ARG A 787 24.29 -8.34 14.89
C ARG A 787 23.91 -9.77 15.31
N GLN A 788 24.41 -10.25 16.45
CA GLN A 788 24.09 -11.56 17.02
C GLN A 788 23.08 -11.45 18.18
N SER A 789 23.14 -10.39 18.99
CA SER A 789 22.12 -10.06 20.00
C SER A 789 20.71 -9.98 19.40
N ASN A 790 20.56 -9.22 18.31
CA ASN A 790 19.31 -9.00 17.57
C ASN A 790 18.68 -10.27 16.94
N LYS A 791 19.24 -11.46 17.17
CA LYS A 791 18.73 -12.76 16.68
C LYS A 791 18.28 -13.73 17.78
N LYS A 792 18.52 -13.44 19.06
CA LYS A 792 17.94 -14.24 20.15
C LYS A 792 16.45 -13.91 20.27
N LYS A 793 15.60 -14.91 20.53
CA LYS A 793 14.16 -14.71 20.77
C LYS A 793 13.97 -14.16 22.19
N GLN A 794 13.09 -13.17 22.37
CA GLN A 794 12.74 -12.66 23.69
C GLN A 794 12.10 -13.78 24.53
N GLY A 795 12.41 -13.84 25.83
CA GLY A 795 11.79 -14.83 26.73
C GLY A 795 10.31 -14.52 26.97
N LYS A 796 9.45 -15.57 27.00
CA LYS A 796 7.98 -15.46 27.10
C LYS A 796 7.49 -14.49 28.20
N SER A 797 8.17 -14.44 29.35
CA SER A 797 7.83 -13.53 30.46
C SER A 797 8.12 -12.05 30.12
N ALA A 798 9.26 -11.76 29.50
CA ALA A 798 9.61 -10.40 29.08
C ALA A 798 8.75 -9.91 27.90
N GLU A 799 8.37 -10.83 26.99
CA GLU A 799 7.37 -10.58 25.93
C GLU A 799 6.00 -10.24 26.53
N ALA A 800 5.54 -11.01 27.53
CA ALA A 800 4.31 -10.73 28.27
C ALA A 800 4.36 -9.38 29.02
N LEU A 801 5.48 -9.03 29.66
CA LEU A 801 5.70 -7.73 30.30
C LEU A 801 5.68 -6.57 29.28
N THR A 802 6.30 -6.76 28.11
CA THR A 802 6.28 -5.80 26.99
C THR A 802 4.84 -5.59 26.51
N HIS A 803 4.07 -6.66 26.34
CA HIS A 803 2.64 -6.58 26.01
C HIS A 803 1.79 -5.96 27.12
N PHE A 804 2.13 -6.16 28.40
CA PHE A 804 1.46 -5.53 29.53
C PHE A 804 1.71 -4.02 29.57
N ARG A 805 2.97 -3.58 29.50
CA ARG A 805 3.32 -2.15 29.38
C ARG A 805 2.62 -1.49 28.17
N VAL A 806 2.52 -2.19 27.03
CA VAL A 806 1.72 -1.75 25.86
C VAL A 806 0.23 -1.56 26.17
N ARG A 807 -0.38 -2.40 27.03
CA ARG A 807 -1.78 -2.25 27.47
C ARG A 807 -1.94 -1.06 28.43
N VAL A 808 -0.98 -0.84 29.31
CA VAL A 808 -1.01 0.27 30.30
C VAL A 808 -0.87 1.64 29.62
N ILE A 809 -0.10 1.73 28.52
CA ILE A 809 -0.06 2.94 27.68
C ILE A 809 -1.45 3.30 27.08
N ASP A 810 -2.34 2.32 26.81
CA ASP A 810 -3.70 2.64 26.35
C ASP A 810 -4.49 3.46 27.41
N LEU A 811 -4.20 3.28 28.71
CA LEU A 811 -4.84 4.04 29.78
C LEU A 811 -4.41 5.50 29.76
N LEU A 812 -3.11 5.77 29.64
CA LEU A 812 -2.58 7.12 29.53
C LEU A 812 -3.11 7.83 28.28
N GLU A 813 -3.16 7.15 27.13
CA GLU A 813 -3.79 7.71 25.93
C GLU A 813 -5.27 8.05 26.14
N THR A 814 -6.02 7.19 26.83
CA THR A 814 -7.45 7.40 27.14
C THR A 814 -7.66 8.59 28.08
N TYR A 815 -6.78 8.76 29.08
CA TYR A 815 -6.82 9.90 30.00
C TYR A 815 -6.53 11.22 29.30
N LEU A 816 -5.52 11.27 28.41
CA LEU A 816 -5.17 12.47 27.64
C LEU A 816 -6.32 12.93 26.72
N GLU A 817 -7.17 12.01 26.26
CA GLU A 817 -8.38 12.31 25.47
C GLU A 817 -9.56 12.81 26.32
N SER A 818 -9.57 12.54 27.63
CA SER A 818 -10.68 12.90 28.55
C SER A 818 -10.74 14.38 28.95
N GLY A 819 -9.65 15.15 28.72
CA GLY A 819 -9.47 16.49 29.28
C GLY A 819 -8.75 16.46 30.64
N PRO A 820 -7.46 16.10 30.67
CA PRO A 820 -6.69 15.86 31.90
C PRO A 820 -6.48 17.13 32.75
N SER A 821 -6.07 16.99 34.01
CA SER A 821 -5.43 18.10 34.73
C SER A 821 -4.11 18.44 34.05
N MET A 822 -3.75 19.73 33.97
CA MET A 822 -2.47 20.10 33.35
C MET A 822 -1.28 19.61 34.18
N ALA A 823 -1.38 19.53 35.52
CA ALA A 823 -0.31 19.00 36.36
C ALA A 823 -0.05 17.52 36.07
N LEU A 824 -1.11 16.70 36.14
CA LEU A 824 -1.02 15.26 35.88
C LEU A 824 -0.58 14.91 34.45
N ALA A 825 -0.80 15.81 33.47
CA ALA A 825 -0.28 15.66 32.12
C ALA A 825 1.21 16.04 31.97
N LEU A 826 1.74 16.87 32.88
CA LEU A 826 3.17 17.22 32.95
C LEU A 826 3.96 16.12 33.68
N ASP A 827 3.42 15.54 34.74
CA ASP A 827 4.04 14.44 35.51
C ASP A 827 4.37 13.23 34.62
N MET A 828 3.55 12.97 33.60
CA MET A 828 3.76 11.92 32.60
C MET A 828 5.00 12.12 31.70
N LEU A 829 5.51 13.35 31.55
CA LEU A 829 6.59 13.65 30.59
C LEU A 829 7.88 12.91 30.93
N VAL A 830 8.35 13.01 32.18
CA VAL A 830 9.67 12.46 32.55
C VAL A 830 9.68 10.92 32.52
N PRO A 831 8.67 10.20 33.05
CA PRO A 831 8.59 8.74 32.93
C PRO A 831 8.45 8.27 31.47
N LEU A 832 7.62 8.93 30.65
CA LEU A 832 7.47 8.53 29.23
C LEU A 832 8.74 8.76 28.41
N PHE A 833 9.55 9.78 28.73
CA PHE A 833 10.87 9.95 28.13
C PHE A 833 11.89 8.90 28.64
N ALA A 834 11.85 8.53 29.91
CA ALA A 834 12.70 7.46 30.45
C ALA A 834 12.36 6.09 29.83
N LEU A 835 11.07 5.79 29.66
CA LEU A 835 10.60 4.59 28.98
C LEU A 835 10.95 4.60 27.48
N LEU A 836 10.79 5.74 26.79
CA LEU A 836 11.23 5.85 25.39
C LEU A 836 12.74 5.61 25.24
N GLU A 837 13.55 6.14 26.16
CA GLU A 837 14.99 5.93 26.19
C GLU A 837 15.36 4.46 26.43
N PHE A 838 14.63 3.74 27.29
CA PHE A 838 14.77 2.28 27.44
C PHE A 838 14.38 1.54 26.16
N CYS A 839 13.24 1.87 25.55
CA CYS A 839 12.76 1.19 24.35
C CYS A 839 13.64 1.41 23.11
N ILE A 840 14.41 2.50 23.05
CA ILE A 840 15.40 2.75 21.99
C ILE A 840 16.69 1.92 22.22
N LYS A 841 16.98 1.51 23.47
CA LYS A 841 18.16 0.72 23.83
C LYS A 841 17.97 -0.79 23.65
N ASP A 842 16.75 -1.31 23.83
CA ASP A 842 16.41 -2.73 23.60
C ASP A 842 15.53 -2.92 22.34
N PRO A 843 16.05 -3.53 21.25
CA PRO A 843 15.29 -3.82 20.04
C PRO A 843 14.01 -4.64 20.24
N HIS A 844 13.91 -5.46 21.28
CA HIS A 844 12.69 -6.23 21.57
C HIS A 844 11.53 -5.33 22.02
N GLN A 845 11.80 -4.13 22.53
CA GLN A 845 10.79 -3.16 22.95
C GLN A 845 10.16 -2.38 21.79
N LYS A 846 10.50 -2.66 20.52
CA LYS A 846 9.98 -1.88 19.38
C LYS A 846 8.43 -1.73 19.34
N PRO A 847 7.62 -2.73 19.75
CA PRO A 847 6.17 -2.56 19.89
C PRO A 847 5.78 -1.52 20.95
N LEU A 848 6.52 -1.45 22.06
CA LEU A 848 6.32 -0.48 23.13
C LEU A 848 6.84 0.91 22.73
N GLU A 849 8.00 1.01 22.08
CA GLU A 849 8.55 2.26 21.53
C GLU A 849 7.51 2.99 20.67
N ASN A 850 6.86 2.27 19.74
CA ASN A 850 5.84 2.81 18.86
C ASN A 850 4.61 3.35 19.63
N ARG A 851 4.17 2.65 20.69
CA ARG A 851 3.06 3.13 21.55
C ARG A 851 3.48 4.33 22.41
N VAL A 852 4.69 4.34 22.96
CA VAL A 852 5.22 5.47 23.77
C VAL A 852 5.40 6.72 22.90
N ARG A 853 5.96 6.62 21.70
CA ARG A 853 6.02 7.73 20.72
C ARG A 853 4.62 8.25 20.37
N THR A 854 3.62 7.37 20.26
CA THR A 854 2.22 7.76 20.00
C THR A 854 1.60 8.49 21.20
N CYS A 855 1.82 7.99 22.42
CA CYS A 855 1.34 8.60 23.66
C CYS A 855 1.94 10.00 23.89
N LEU A 856 3.27 10.14 23.76
CA LEU A 856 3.97 11.43 23.82
C LEU A 856 3.45 12.42 22.76
N LYS A 857 3.18 11.94 21.54
CA LYS A 857 2.57 12.76 20.49
C LYS A 857 1.17 13.23 20.88
N LYS A 858 0.29 12.33 21.37
CA LYS A 858 -1.04 12.70 21.89
C LYS A 858 -0.92 13.76 22.99
N LEU A 859 -0.08 13.53 24.01
CA LEU A 859 0.22 14.43 25.12
C LEU A 859 0.58 15.84 24.60
N SER A 860 1.57 15.94 23.70
CA SER A 860 2.01 17.22 23.13
C SER A 860 0.94 18.02 22.36
N THR A 861 -0.16 17.34 21.96
CA THR A 861 -1.28 17.92 21.23
C THR A 861 -2.51 18.24 22.08
N VAL A 862 -2.50 17.95 23.39
CA VAL A 862 -3.56 18.34 24.31
C VAL A 862 -3.68 19.88 24.36
N LYS A 863 -4.92 20.38 24.32
CA LYS A 863 -5.28 21.82 24.34
C LYS A 863 -6.37 22.15 25.37
N LYS A 864 -7.06 21.13 25.88
CA LYS A 864 -8.14 21.24 26.85
C LYS A 864 -7.66 20.53 28.12
N PHE A 865 -7.58 21.29 29.20
CA PHE A 865 -7.30 20.78 30.52
C PHE A 865 -8.50 21.05 31.43
N LYS A 866 -8.72 20.18 32.41
CA LYS A 866 -9.73 20.33 33.46
C LYS A 866 -9.41 21.54 34.36
N ASP A 867 -8.13 21.74 34.63
CA ASP A 867 -7.58 22.73 35.55
C ASP A 867 -6.10 23.03 35.23
N THR A 868 -5.62 24.15 35.76
CA THR A 868 -4.22 24.61 35.74
C THR A 868 -3.66 24.79 37.17
N THR A 869 -4.30 24.16 38.15
CA THR A 869 -3.92 24.26 39.57
C THR A 869 -2.64 23.49 39.87
N GLY A 870 -1.81 24.01 40.79
CA GLY A 870 -0.55 23.38 41.19
C GLY A 870 0.64 23.61 40.25
N ILE A 871 0.52 24.54 39.30
CA ILE A 871 1.56 24.81 38.29
C ILE A 871 2.14 26.22 38.49
N ASP A 872 3.46 26.30 38.58
CA ASP A 872 4.20 27.55 38.51
C ASP A 872 5.19 27.57 37.33
N GLY A 873 5.83 28.73 37.11
CA GLY A 873 6.79 28.92 36.03
C GLY A 873 8.15 28.25 36.27
N GLN A 874 8.46 27.89 37.53
CA GLN A 874 9.71 27.23 37.89
C GLN A 874 9.63 25.74 37.55
N LEU A 875 8.55 25.05 37.96
CA LEU A 875 8.28 23.65 37.59
C LEU A 875 8.28 23.44 36.07
N LEU A 876 7.65 24.33 35.30
CA LEU A 876 7.66 24.25 33.83
C LEU A 876 9.05 24.52 33.23
N THR A 877 9.86 25.38 33.87
CA THR A 877 11.25 25.63 33.46
C THR A 877 12.16 24.44 33.82
N ASP A 878 11.99 23.83 34.99
CA ASP A 878 12.77 22.67 35.43
C ASP A 878 12.37 21.41 34.67
N LEU A 879 11.11 21.24 34.25
CA LEU A 879 10.73 20.20 33.29
C LEU A 879 11.37 20.42 31.92
N ALA A 880 11.36 21.65 31.40
CA ALA A 880 12.05 21.96 30.15
C ALA A 880 13.56 21.69 30.26
N LYS A 881 14.14 22.04 31.40
CA LYS A 881 15.53 21.76 31.76
C LYS A 881 15.79 20.26 31.80
N VAL A 882 14.99 19.46 32.53
CA VAL A 882 15.13 18.00 32.63
C VAL A 882 14.94 17.26 31.29
N LEU A 883 14.20 17.83 30.33
CA LEU A 883 14.08 17.28 28.98
C LEU A 883 15.30 17.62 28.09
N ILE A 884 15.83 18.83 28.19
CA ILE A 884 16.94 19.36 27.37
C ILE A 884 18.31 18.96 27.96
N GLU A 885 18.51 19.22 29.25
CA GLU A 885 19.63 18.78 30.09
C GLU A 885 19.32 17.42 30.73
N LYS A 886 19.66 16.33 30.04
CA LYS A 886 19.87 15.03 30.70
C LYS A 886 21.07 14.31 30.09
N GLY A 887 22.02 13.95 30.96
CA GLY A 887 23.33 13.39 30.59
C GLY A 887 23.30 11.89 30.23
N GLU A 888 24.50 11.32 30.05
CA GLU A 888 24.81 9.90 29.75
C GLU A 888 24.11 9.25 28.53
N ARG A 889 23.19 9.94 27.88
CA ARG A 889 22.62 9.55 26.59
C ARG A 889 23.69 9.57 25.50
N SER A 890 23.80 8.47 24.76
CA SER A 890 24.60 8.44 23.55
C SER A 890 24.01 9.36 22.47
N THR A 891 24.86 9.87 21.58
CA THR A 891 24.46 10.76 20.48
C THR A 891 23.32 10.19 19.63
N ALA A 892 23.30 8.86 19.43
CA ALA A 892 22.25 8.16 18.69
C ALA A 892 20.88 8.21 19.41
N VAL A 893 20.83 7.98 20.74
CA VAL A 893 19.60 8.07 21.52
C VAL A 893 19.02 9.49 21.47
N CYS A 894 19.86 10.51 21.61
CA CYS A 894 19.43 11.91 21.51
C CYS A 894 18.91 12.29 20.12
N GLN A 895 19.42 11.69 19.05
CA GLN A 895 18.90 11.87 17.69
C GLN A 895 17.53 11.19 17.53
N GLU A 896 17.41 9.93 17.96
CA GLU A 896 16.16 9.17 17.91
C GLU A 896 15.01 9.82 18.69
N MET A 897 15.29 10.44 19.85
CA MET A 897 14.29 11.13 20.66
C MET A 897 14.01 12.58 20.19
N GLY A 898 14.75 13.09 19.19
CA GLY A 898 14.81 14.51 18.88
C GLY A 898 13.50 15.13 18.34
N ASP A 899 12.65 14.32 17.70
CA ASP A 899 11.33 14.76 17.24
C ASP A 899 10.36 14.94 18.42
N LYS A 900 10.29 13.96 19.33
CA LYS A 900 9.46 13.99 20.54
C LYS A 900 9.94 15.05 21.52
N LEU A 901 11.25 15.27 21.66
CA LEU A 901 11.82 16.38 22.43
C LEU A 901 11.32 17.74 21.93
N ALA A 902 11.31 17.95 20.60
CA ALA A 902 10.79 19.18 20.00
C ALA A 902 9.27 19.33 20.21
N GLU A 903 8.49 18.26 20.04
CA GLU A 903 7.04 18.25 20.31
C GLU A 903 6.71 18.61 21.77
N CYS A 904 7.43 18.03 22.74
CA CYS A 904 7.18 18.28 24.16
C CYS A 904 7.70 19.64 24.65
N CYS A 905 8.78 20.17 24.08
CA CYS A 905 9.20 21.56 24.34
C CYS A 905 8.15 22.59 23.88
N ILE A 906 7.52 22.36 22.72
CA ILE A 906 6.40 23.18 22.24
C ILE A 906 5.20 23.10 23.21
N PHE A 907 4.95 21.91 23.76
CA PHE A 907 3.88 21.69 24.74
C PHE A 907 4.11 22.48 26.03
N LEU A 908 5.32 22.46 26.60
CA LEU A 908 5.66 23.25 27.80
C LEU A 908 5.46 24.75 27.60
N ILE A 909 5.83 25.30 26.43
CA ILE A 909 5.56 26.71 26.09
C ILE A 909 4.05 26.97 26.05
N ARG A 910 3.25 26.07 25.45
CA ARG A 910 1.79 26.19 25.45
C ARG A 910 1.19 26.15 26.86
N CYS A 911 1.72 25.32 27.76
CA CYS A 911 1.32 25.27 29.17
C CYS A 911 1.56 26.61 29.86
N ILE A 912 2.75 27.23 29.72
CA ILE A 912 3.01 28.59 30.23
C ILE A 912 2.00 29.61 29.67
N GLN A 913 1.78 29.60 28.35
CA GLN A 913 0.84 30.53 27.71
C GLN A 913 -0.62 30.34 28.13
N GLN A 914 -1.03 29.09 28.40
CA GLN A 914 -2.40 28.76 28.81
C GLN A 914 -2.64 28.97 30.32
N ALA A 915 -1.59 28.85 31.15
CA ALA A 915 -1.64 29.18 32.58
C ALA A 915 -1.44 30.69 32.85
N GLY A 916 -1.00 31.49 31.87
CA GLY A 916 -0.76 32.92 32.02
C GLY A 916 0.52 33.25 32.79
N LEU A 917 1.48 32.33 32.83
CA LEU A 917 2.70 32.43 33.63
C LEU A 917 3.80 33.25 32.91
N PRO A 918 4.71 33.93 33.65
CA PRO A 918 5.81 34.68 33.05
C PRO A 918 6.80 33.76 32.32
N SER A 919 7.12 34.11 31.07
CA SER A 919 7.96 33.30 30.18
C SER A 919 9.48 33.46 30.39
N THR A 920 9.92 34.46 31.15
CA THR A 920 11.28 35.01 31.12
C THR A 920 12.40 33.99 31.37
N VAL A 921 12.28 33.12 32.38
CA VAL A 921 13.31 32.12 32.70
C VAL A 921 13.43 31.06 31.61
N LEU A 922 12.29 30.64 31.03
CA LEU A 922 12.27 29.72 29.90
C LEU A 922 12.83 30.34 28.62
N VAL A 923 12.63 31.65 28.39
CA VAL A 923 13.28 32.38 27.29
C VAL A 923 14.81 32.39 27.45
N GLN A 924 15.31 32.58 28.68
CA GLN A 924 16.74 32.50 28.96
C GLN A 924 17.29 31.09 28.68
N LEU A 925 16.62 30.04 29.19
CA LEU A 925 17.01 28.64 28.94
C LEU A 925 17.09 28.32 27.43
N TYR A 926 16.12 28.76 26.63
CA TYR A 926 16.19 28.60 25.17
C TYR A 926 17.25 29.49 24.51
N SER A 927 17.54 30.69 25.04
CA SER A 927 18.59 31.59 24.51
C SER A 927 19.99 31.00 24.69
N ASP A 928 20.24 30.37 25.85
CA ASP A 928 21.52 29.73 26.15
C ASP A 928 21.70 28.44 25.32
N ASN A 929 20.65 27.62 25.20
CA ASN A 929 20.68 26.42 24.36
C ASN A 929 20.76 26.74 22.86
N LEU A 930 20.12 27.81 22.39
CA LEU A 930 20.28 28.32 21.02
C LEU A 930 21.72 28.80 20.78
N THR A 931 22.31 29.50 21.76
CA THR A 931 23.71 29.94 21.70
C THR A 931 24.67 28.75 21.67
N ALA A 932 24.41 27.70 22.46
CA ALA A 932 25.16 26.45 22.41
C ALA A 932 25.02 25.74 21.05
N PHE A 933 23.81 25.67 20.49
CA PHE A 933 23.55 25.07 19.16
C PHE A 933 24.39 25.72 18.05
N PHE A 934 24.53 27.05 18.08
CA PHE A 934 25.32 27.80 17.09
C PHE A 934 26.84 27.73 17.33
N LYS A 935 27.29 27.88 18.58
CA LYS A 935 28.73 28.03 18.92
C LYS A 935 29.45 26.71 19.22
N LYS A 936 28.83 25.75 19.92
CA LYS A 936 29.48 24.47 20.24
C LYS A 936 29.62 23.60 18.98
N ARG A 937 30.67 22.78 18.90
CA ARG A 937 30.91 21.88 17.74
C ARG A 937 29.98 20.66 17.78
N ASP A 938 29.74 20.21 19.00
CA ASP A 938 29.20 18.96 19.55
C ASP A 938 27.71 18.99 19.93
N CYS A 939 27.03 20.14 19.82
CA CYS A 939 25.64 20.27 20.29
C CYS A 939 24.67 19.32 19.55
N VAL A 940 24.17 18.32 20.28
CA VAL A 940 23.28 17.24 19.80
C VAL A 940 21.81 17.69 19.65
N LEU A 941 21.43 18.86 20.17
CA LEU A 941 20.05 19.34 20.11
C LEU A 941 19.55 19.49 18.66
N PRO A 942 18.35 18.96 18.33
CA PRO A 942 17.87 18.92 16.96
C PRO A 942 17.40 20.30 16.49
N ALA A 943 17.67 20.63 15.22
CA ALA A 943 17.29 21.92 14.64
C ALA A 943 15.76 22.14 14.61
N SER A 944 14.96 21.06 14.65
CA SER A 944 13.50 21.09 14.76
C SER A 944 13.02 21.79 16.03
N LEU A 945 13.73 21.66 17.16
CA LEU A 945 13.39 22.30 18.44
C LEU A 945 13.22 23.81 18.26
N PHE A 946 14.29 24.50 17.87
CA PHE A 946 14.29 25.94 17.68
C PHE A 946 13.39 26.37 16.49
N LYS A 947 13.41 25.61 15.38
CA LYS A 947 12.58 25.90 14.20
C LYS A 947 11.09 25.84 14.49
N ASN A 948 10.63 24.96 15.37
CA ASN A 948 9.23 24.83 15.72
C ASN A 948 8.79 25.87 16.77
N ILE A 949 9.66 26.21 17.72
CA ILE A 949 9.41 27.30 18.70
C ILE A 949 9.15 28.64 17.98
N LEU A 950 9.90 28.92 16.91
CA LEU A 950 9.72 30.12 16.07
C LEU A 950 8.42 30.15 15.24
N GLN A 951 7.68 29.04 15.15
CA GLN A 951 6.33 28.98 14.55
C GLN A 951 5.24 29.33 15.55
N LEU A 952 5.55 29.36 16.85
CA LEU A 952 4.58 29.67 17.90
C LEU A 952 4.31 31.18 17.97
N ASN A 953 3.10 31.53 18.37
CA ASN A 953 2.71 32.90 18.72
C ASN A 953 3.17 33.21 20.15
N TRP A 954 4.48 33.17 20.36
CA TRP A 954 5.14 33.33 21.66
C TRP A 954 5.98 34.60 21.67
N ASP A 955 5.83 35.40 22.73
CA ASP A 955 6.54 36.65 22.99
C ASP A 955 8.07 36.44 23.08
N GLY A 956 8.48 35.30 23.67
CA GLY A 956 9.89 34.91 23.80
C GLY A 956 10.68 34.88 22.48
N ASN A 957 10.01 34.62 21.35
CA ASN A 957 10.64 34.65 20.03
C ASN A 957 11.25 36.02 19.68
N TRP A 958 10.72 37.12 20.23
CA TRP A 958 11.28 38.46 20.03
C TRP A 958 12.62 38.70 20.72
N GLN A 959 12.98 37.87 21.71
CA GLN A 959 14.30 37.88 22.36
C GLN A 959 15.27 36.92 21.67
N LEU A 960 14.78 35.78 21.17
CA LEU A 960 15.56 34.79 20.42
C LEU A 960 16.00 35.30 19.03
N VAL A 961 15.09 35.92 18.27
CA VAL A 961 15.35 36.36 16.88
C VAL A 961 16.56 37.32 16.73
N PRO A 962 16.78 38.32 17.60
CA PRO A 962 18.01 39.12 17.62
C PRO A 962 19.30 38.30 17.61
N LEU A 963 19.38 37.22 18.40
CA LEU A 963 20.53 36.33 18.45
C LEU A 963 20.71 35.59 17.10
N ILE A 964 19.63 35.12 16.51
CA ILE A 964 19.65 34.41 15.21
C ILE A 964 20.09 35.35 14.08
N VAL A 965 19.68 36.62 14.10
CA VAL A 965 20.18 37.63 13.15
C VAL A 965 21.70 37.79 13.28
N ASP A 966 22.24 37.86 14.49
CA ASP A 966 23.69 37.98 14.67
C ASP A 966 24.42 36.70 14.23
N TYR A 967 23.92 35.53 14.62
CA TYR A 967 24.46 34.23 14.22
C TYR A 967 24.33 33.91 12.71
N THR A 968 23.55 34.68 11.96
CA THR A 968 23.47 34.59 10.49
C THR A 968 24.69 35.22 9.79
N PHE A 969 25.18 36.35 10.32
CA PHE A 969 26.21 37.17 9.67
C PHE A 969 27.58 37.11 10.37
N ASP A 970 27.66 36.57 11.59
CA ASP A 970 28.92 36.23 12.25
C ASP A 970 29.77 35.29 11.35
N LYS A 971 31.06 35.63 11.19
CA LYS A 971 32.00 34.89 10.34
C LYS A 971 32.69 33.73 11.09
N THR A 972 32.62 33.71 12.42
CA THR A 972 33.15 32.61 13.26
C THR A 972 32.26 31.36 13.25
N ILE A 973 31.00 31.49 12.84
CA ILE A 973 30.02 30.39 12.85
C ILE A 973 30.07 29.58 11.55
N ARG A 974 30.09 28.24 11.71
CA ARG A 974 30.13 27.26 10.62
C ARG A 974 29.06 27.57 9.55
N SER A 975 29.46 27.57 8.28
CA SER A 975 28.60 27.99 7.14
C SER A 975 27.27 27.22 7.05
N PHE A 976 27.25 25.94 7.42
CA PHE A 976 26.02 25.15 7.55
C PHE A 976 25.07 25.69 8.64
N ARG A 977 25.58 25.99 9.84
CA ARG A 977 24.79 26.60 10.92
C ARG A 977 24.24 27.98 10.50
N ARG A 978 25.06 28.80 9.85
CA ARG A 978 24.61 30.10 9.29
C ARG A 978 23.45 29.93 8.29
N GLY A 979 23.43 28.85 7.51
CA GLY A 979 22.27 28.46 6.69
C GLY A 979 21.04 28.10 7.52
N GLN A 980 21.20 27.32 8.61
CA GLN A 980 20.09 27.02 9.53
C GLN A 980 19.53 28.28 10.21
N ALA A 981 20.36 29.29 10.49
CA ALA A 981 19.90 30.59 11.00
C ALA A 981 18.95 31.31 10.02
N LEU A 982 19.26 31.28 8.71
CA LEU A 982 18.36 31.82 7.68
C LEU A 982 17.03 31.05 7.59
N GLU A 983 17.06 29.72 7.74
CA GLU A 983 15.82 28.92 7.82
C GLU A 983 14.98 29.29 9.04
N PHE A 984 15.62 29.45 10.20
CA PHE A 984 14.96 29.87 11.45
C PHE A 984 14.30 31.25 11.30
N LEU A 985 15.03 32.24 10.76
CA LEU A 985 14.47 33.56 10.45
C LEU A 985 13.33 33.47 9.43
N THR A 986 13.47 32.65 8.39
CA THR A 986 12.42 32.46 7.37
C THR A 986 11.15 31.86 7.98
N THR A 987 11.32 30.95 8.94
CA THR A 987 10.21 30.34 9.69
C THR A 987 9.52 31.37 10.60
N PHE A 988 10.28 32.19 11.32
CA PHE A 988 9.74 33.30 12.12
C PHE A 988 8.95 34.31 11.27
N TYR A 989 9.54 34.81 10.18
CA TYR A 989 8.87 35.83 9.34
C TYR A 989 7.62 35.31 8.61
N ARG A 990 7.47 33.99 8.43
CA ARG A 990 6.23 33.36 7.95
C ARG A 990 5.14 33.27 9.02
N ASN A 991 5.44 33.44 10.31
CA ASN A 991 4.41 33.55 11.34
C ASN A 991 3.78 34.95 11.35
N HIS A 992 2.95 35.23 10.34
CA HIS A 992 2.31 36.53 10.15
C HIS A 992 1.53 37.01 11.40
N ARG A 993 0.92 36.10 12.18
CA ARG A 993 0.15 36.47 13.38
C ARG A 993 1.02 37.08 14.49
N LEU A 994 2.24 36.60 14.67
CA LEU A 994 3.18 37.20 15.62
C LEU A 994 3.82 38.47 15.03
N VAL A 995 4.24 38.41 13.77
CA VAL A 995 5.02 39.47 13.11
C VAL A 995 4.18 40.73 12.79
N MET A 996 2.85 40.61 12.66
CA MET A 996 1.93 41.75 12.49
C MET A 996 1.43 42.35 13.81
N ASN A 997 1.81 41.84 14.97
CA ASN A 997 1.36 42.43 16.24
C ASN A 997 2.00 43.81 16.46
N GLU A 998 1.16 44.84 16.54
CA GLU A 998 1.57 46.24 16.67
C GLU A 998 2.42 46.52 17.92
N GLU A 999 2.17 45.80 19.02
CA GLU A 999 2.90 45.92 20.30
C GLU A 999 4.43 45.81 20.11
N TYR A 1000 4.87 44.94 19.20
CA TYR A 1000 6.28 44.62 18.98
C TYR A 1000 6.91 45.43 17.84
N THR A 1001 6.18 46.37 17.22
CA THR A 1001 6.63 47.15 16.05
C THR A 1001 7.97 47.84 16.29
N SER A 1002 8.20 48.39 17.48
CA SER A 1002 9.45 49.10 17.83
C SER A 1002 10.68 48.17 17.87
N LEU A 1003 10.50 46.94 18.37
CA LEU A 1003 11.54 45.92 18.45
C LEU A 1003 11.76 45.25 17.08
N ARG A 1004 10.67 44.95 16.37
CA ARG A 1004 10.67 44.52 14.97
C ARG A 1004 11.42 45.50 14.08
N GLN A 1005 11.24 46.82 14.27
CA GLN A 1005 11.97 47.85 13.52
C GLN A 1005 13.48 47.80 13.78
N LYS A 1006 13.93 47.50 15.01
CA LYS A 1006 15.37 47.32 15.32
C LYS A 1006 15.93 46.08 14.61
N ILE A 1007 15.20 44.97 14.64
CA ILE A 1007 15.58 43.70 14.00
C ILE A 1007 15.67 43.85 12.48
N GLU A 1008 14.63 44.40 11.84
CA GLU A 1008 14.61 44.60 10.38
C GLU A 1008 15.67 45.61 9.91
N LYS A 1009 15.94 46.69 10.67
CA LYS A 1009 17.05 47.62 10.37
C LYS A 1009 18.41 46.91 10.41
N LYS A 1010 18.65 46.04 11.41
CA LYS A 1010 19.90 45.27 11.54
C LYS A 1010 20.04 44.26 10.39
N LEU A 1011 18.96 43.54 10.09
CA LEU A 1011 18.93 42.54 9.01
C LEU A 1011 19.10 43.17 7.62
N SER A 1012 18.47 44.31 7.35
CA SER A 1012 18.61 45.05 6.09
C SER A 1012 20.04 45.55 5.87
N LYS A 1013 20.63 46.21 6.89
CA LYS A 1013 22.03 46.65 6.86
C LYS A 1013 23.00 45.48 6.61
N ASN A 1014 22.85 44.39 7.38
CA ASN A 1014 23.73 43.23 7.24
C ASN A 1014 23.57 42.54 5.87
N THR A 1015 22.36 42.52 5.31
CA THR A 1015 22.09 41.99 3.95
C THR A 1015 22.79 42.81 2.88
N ILE A 1016 22.67 44.14 2.92
CA ILE A 1016 23.31 45.05 1.96
C ILE A 1016 24.83 44.93 2.05
N ASN A 1017 25.39 45.02 3.28
CA ASN A 1017 26.83 44.84 3.52
C ASN A 1017 27.35 43.51 2.99
N LEU A 1018 26.63 42.39 3.21
CA LEU A 1018 27.07 41.07 2.75
C LEU A 1018 27.06 40.96 1.23
N LEU A 1019 25.99 41.43 0.55
CA LEU A 1019 25.93 41.39 -0.91
C LEU A 1019 27.02 42.28 -1.54
N GLN A 1020 27.29 43.45 -0.97
CA GLN A 1020 28.37 44.34 -1.39
C GLN A 1020 29.76 43.73 -1.14
N GLU A 1021 29.99 43.06 -0.01
CA GLU A 1021 31.26 42.35 0.27
C GLU A 1021 31.51 41.25 -0.76
N ILE A 1022 30.51 40.42 -1.07
CA ILE A 1022 30.64 39.33 -2.04
C ILE A 1022 30.90 39.87 -3.47
N VAL A 1023 30.22 40.94 -3.87
CA VAL A 1023 30.48 41.62 -5.16
C VAL A 1023 31.91 42.18 -5.20
N SER A 1024 32.36 42.84 -4.13
CA SER A 1024 33.70 43.44 -4.05
C SER A 1024 34.81 42.38 -4.12
N GLN A 1025 34.64 41.25 -3.43
CA GLN A 1025 35.59 40.13 -3.50
C GLN A 1025 35.73 39.56 -4.93
N GLN A 1026 34.65 39.56 -5.72
CA GLN A 1026 34.69 39.06 -7.10
C GLN A 1026 35.21 40.09 -8.10
N GLN A 1027 35.01 41.38 -7.85
CA GLN A 1027 35.66 42.45 -8.62
C GLN A 1027 37.18 42.46 -8.39
N ASN A 1028 37.65 42.17 -7.17
CA ASN A 1028 39.08 41.99 -6.91
C ASN A 1028 39.64 40.73 -7.59
N ASN A 1029 38.96 39.58 -7.52
CA ASN A 1029 39.39 38.36 -8.21
C ASN A 1029 39.39 38.44 -9.76
N THR A 1030 38.92 39.54 -10.36
CA THR A 1030 39.01 39.79 -11.81
C THR A 1030 40.08 40.82 -12.20
N ASN A 1031 40.74 41.45 -11.22
CA ASN A 1031 41.93 42.30 -11.41
C ASN A 1031 43.14 41.58 -10.80
N GLY A 1032 43.85 40.77 -11.60
CA GLY A 1032 44.80 39.80 -11.08
C GLY A 1032 46.11 40.39 -10.53
N GLU A 1033 46.30 40.29 -9.21
CA GLU A 1033 47.62 40.17 -8.58
C GLU A 1033 47.71 38.82 -7.84
N LEU A 1034 48.84 38.11 -7.97
CA LEU A 1034 49.08 36.88 -7.23
C LEU A 1034 49.74 37.20 -5.89
N CYS A 1035 49.04 36.95 -4.79
CA CYS A 1035 49.64 36.84 -3.46
C CYS A 1035 49.70 35.37 -3.03
N ASN A 1036 50.81 34.71 -3.34
CA ASN A 1036 51.10 33.36 -2.83
C ASN A 1036 51.50 33.42 -1.34
N GLY A 1037 50.82 32.62 -0.51
CA GLY A 1037 51.34 32.13 0.77
C GLY A 1037 51.34 33.11 1.95
N GLN A 1038 50.35 32.98 2.84
CA GLN A 1038 50.58 32.83 4.29
C GLN A 1038 49.33 32.32 5.03
N ASN A 1039 49.55 31.30 5.86
CA ASN A 1039 48.82 30.89 7.07
C ASN A 1039 47.27 30.68 7.00
N GLY A 1040 46.86 29.41 6.86
CA GLY A 1040 46.15 28.64 7.91
C GLY A 1040 44.75 29.03 8.42
N GLU A 1041 44.34 30.31 8.47
CA GLU A 1041 43.23 30.75 9.34
C GLU A 1041 41.93 31.16 8.60
N ASN A 1042 41.71 30.67 7.38
CA ASN A 1042 40.62 31.15 6.50
C ASN A 1042 39.34 30.29 6.49
N ILE A 1043 39.12 29.45 7.51
CA ILE A 1043 37.95 28.55 7.65
C ILE A 1043 36.66 29.37 7.95
N GLY A 1044 36.09 30.01 6.94
CA GLY A 1044 34.81 30.74 7.06
C GLY A 1044 34.47 31.74 5.95
N LYS A 1045 35.39 32.02 5.00
CA LYS A 1045 35.21 33.13 4.04
C LYS A 1045 34.30 32.84 2.84
N GLU A 1046 34.15 31.59 2.38
CA GLU A 1046 33.28 31.29 1.24
C GLU A 1046 31.78 31.23 1.60
N VAL A 1047 31.02 32.21 1.10
CA VAL A 1047 29.55 32.20 1.17
C VAL A 1047 28.97 31.26 0.11
N ARG A 1048 28.87 29.97 0.46
CA ARG A 1048 28.31 28.92 -0.42
C ARG A 1048 26.93 29.31 -0.97
N GLN A 1049 26.70 29.05 -2.26
CA GLN A 1049 25.49 29.45 -3.00
C GLN A 1049 24.14 29.07 -2.31
N LYS A 1050 24.09 27.95 -1.58
CA LYS A 1050 22.92 27.54 -0.78
C LYS A 1050 22.52 28.57 0.29
N PHE A 1051 23.48 29.25 0.92
CA PHE A 1051 23.21 30.33 1.88
C PHE A 1051 22.47 31.50 1.19
N ILE A 1052 22.87 31.85 -0.03
CA ILE A 1052 22.28 32.99 -0.77
C ILE A 1052 20.88 32.65 -1.30
N CYS A 1053 20.64 31.39 -1.68
CA CYS A 1053 19.29 30.87 -1.94
C CYS A 1053 18.36 31.02 -0.72
N LEU A 1054 18.84 30.66 0.48
CA LEU A 1054 18.10 30.83 1.73
C LEU A 1054 17.90 32.31 2.09
N LEU A 1055 18.88 33.18 1.84
CA LEU A 1055 18.79 34.63 2.09
C LEU A 1055 17.72 35.28 1.21
N TRP A 1056 17.64 34.93 -0.07
CA TRP A 1056 16.56 35.43 -0.94
C TRP A 1056 15.19 34.84 -0.57
N THR A 1057 15.15 33.61 -0.07
CA THR A 1057 13.92 32.99 0.46
C THR A 1057 13.42 33.70 1.73
N LEU A 1058 14.33 34.14 2.60
CA LEU A 1058 14.04 34.98 3.77
C LEU A 1058 13.48 36.35 3.36
N LEU A 1059 14.17 37.05 2.46
CA LEU A 1059 13.76 38.39 1.99
C LEU A 1059 12.37 38.35 1.31
N HIS A 1060 12.09 37.31 0.52
CA HIS A 1060 10.77 37.09 -0.10
C HIS A 1060 9.67 36.83 0.93
N ALA A 1061 10.01 36.21 2.07
CA ALA A 1061 9.07 36.04 3.19
C ALA A 1061 8.83 37.35 3.96
N ILE A 1062 9.80 38.26 4.01
CA ILE A 1062 9.68 39.56 4.69
C ILE A 1062 8.88 40.57 3.86
N TYR A 1063 9.11 40.62 2.55
CA TYR A 1063 8.61 41.68 1.67
C TYR A 1063 7.09 41.94 1.70
N PRO A 1064 6.17 40.95 1.72
CA PRO A 1064 4.72 41.18 1.65
C PRO A 1064 4.17 42.12 2.73
N HIS A 1065 4.90 42.22 3.85
CA HIS A 1065 4.45 42.87 5.06
C HIS A 1065 5.58 43.62 5.78
N HIS A 1066 6.63 44.01 5.05
CA HIS A 1066 7.80 44.70 5.60
C HIS A 1066 7.45 46.04 6.25
N LEU A 1067 8.23 46.51 7.23
CA LEU A 1067 8.02 47.84 7.79
C LEU A 1067 8.47 48.91 6.80
N SER A 1068 7.54 49.77 6.37
CA SER A 1068 7.85 50.88 5.44
C SER A 1068 8.95 51.78 6.03
N LYS A 1069 9.81 52.33 5.16
CA LYS A 1069 11.00 53.14 5.53
C LYS A 1069 12.10 52.40 6.32
N VAL A 1070 12.01 51.07 6.51
CA VAL A 1070 13.11 50.27 7.10
C VAL A 1070 14.02 49.64 6.05
N TRP A 1071 13.45 49.18 4.93
CA TRP A 1071 14.16 48.45 3.89
C TRP A 1071 14.43 49.32 2.66
N ASP A 1072 15.68 49.36 2.21
CA ASP A 1072 16.01 49.83 0.86
C ASP A 1072 16.00 48.66 -0.13
N TRP A 1073 14.80 48.33 -0.60
CA TRP A 1073 14.58 47.30 -1.62
C TRP A 1073 15.24 47.65 -2.97
N LYS A 1074 15.52 48.93 -3.26
CA LYS A 1074 16.23 49.33 -4.49
C LYS A 1074 17.71 48.98 -4.41
N SER A 1075 18.38 49.31 -3.30
CA SER A 1075 19.78 48.92 -3.08
C SER A 1075 19.95 47.40 -2.99
N ILE A 1076 19.01 46.69 -2.36
CA ILE A 1076 19.00 45.22 -2.35
C ILE A 1076 18.80 44.65 -3.77
N GLY A 1077 17.83 45.16 -4.53
CA GLY A 1077 17.58 44.76 -5.92
C GLY A 1077 18.78 45.01 -6.85
N ASN A 1078 19.47 46.14 -6.68
CA ASN A 1078 20.69 46.47 -7.40
C ASN A 1078 21.83 45.50 -7.05
N ALA A 1079 22.10 45.27 -5.76
CA ALA A 1079 23.17 44.37 -5.32
C ALA A 1079 22.89 42.90 -5.72
N MET A 1080 21.62 42.47 -5.68
CA MET A 1080 21.18 41.20 -6.25
C MET A 1080 21.43 41.10 -7.76
N ALA A 1081 21.09 42.15 -8.51
CA ALA A 1081 21.30 42.21 -9.95
C ALA A 1081 22.79 42.19 -10.32
N GLU A 1082 23.63 42.86 -9.53
CA GLU A 1082 25.08 42.89 -9.71
C GLU A 1082 25.71 41.52 -9.41
N TYR A 1083 25.43 40.94 -8.25
CA TYR A 1083 25.81 39.55 -7.91
C TYR A 1083 25.41 38.55 -9.03
N ARG A 1084 24.23 38.75 -9.65
CA ARG A 1084 23.74 37.90 -10.74
C ARG A 1084 24.49 38.08 -12.08
N LYS A 1085 25.16 39.21 -12.33
CA LYS A 1085 25.99 39.41 -13.55
C LYS A 1085 27.24 38.55 -13.56
N HIS A 1086 27.79 38.24 -12.39
CA HIS A 1086 29.09 37.59 -12.24
C HIS A 1086 29.03 36.07 -12.00
N ILE A 1087 27.87 35.52 -11.61
CA ILE A 1087 27.75 34.14 -11.11
C ILE A 1087 26.62 33.36 -11.82
N SER A 1088 26.91 32.10 -12.16
CA SER A 1088 25.89 31.12 -12.59
C SER A 1088 25.17 30.50 -11.38
N LEU A 1089 23.84 30.52 -11.39
CA LEU A 1089 23.00 30.02 -10.28
C LEU A 1089 22.50 28.59 -10.55
N SER A 1090 22.48 27.75 -9.51
CA SER A 1090 21.73 26.49 -9.50
C SER A 1090 20.22 26.72 -9.71
N LYS A 1091 19.47 25.66 -10.07
CA LYS A 1091 18.02 25.78 -10.37
C LYS A 1091 17.27 26.46 -9.22
N ASP A 1092 17.46 25.98 -7.99
CA ASP A 1092 16.73 26.48 -6.82
C ASP A 1092 17.12 27.92 -6.48
N THR A 1093 18.42 28.24 -6.58
CA THR A 1093 18.94 29.59 -6.34
C THR A 1093 18.44 30.58 -7.39
N LYS A 1094 18.30 30.14 -8.65
CA LYS A 1094 17.66 30.93 -9.73
C LYS A 1094 16.17 31.11 -9.48
N THR A 1095 15.47 30.10 -8.98
CA THR A 1095 14.03 30.19 -8.63
C THR A 1095 13.81 31.15 -7.46
N ALA A 1096 14.64 31.10 -6.42
CA ALA A 1096 14.62 32.03 -5.29
C ALA A 1096 14.93 33.47 -5.74
N TYR A 1097 15.93 33.65 -6.60
CA TYR A 1097 16.24 34.93 -7.25
C TYR A 1097 15.01 35.49 -7.98
N ASN A 1098 14.46 34.70 -8.91
CA ASN A 1098 13.37 35.13 -9.77
C ASN A 1098 12.13 35.56 -8.97
N ARG A 1099 11.74 34.76 -7.96
CA ARG A 1099 10.59 35.06 -7.09
C ARG A 1099 10.76 36.39 -6.36
N LEU A 1100 11.92 36.59 -5.71
CA LEU A 1100 12.20 37.85 -5.01
C LEU A 1100 12.32 39.03 -5.99
N ALA A 1101 12.98 38.84 -7.13
CA ALA A 1101 13.17 39.88 -8.14
C ALA A 1101 11.83 40.37 -8.73
N SER A 1102 10.90 39.45 -9.07
CA SER A 1102 9.55 39.83 -9.51
C SER A 1102 8.75 40.58 -8.44
N GLN A 1103 9.01 40.32 -7.16
CA GLN A 1103 8.29 40.89 -6.04
C GLN A 1103 8.76 42.32 -5.69
N ILE A 1104 10.08 42.57 -5.80
CA ILE A 1104 10.70 43.87 -5.47
C ILE A 1104 10.97 44.76 -6.69
N GLY A 1105 10.65 44.30 -7.91
CA GLY A 1105 10.89 45.02 -9.15
C GLY A 1105 12.34 44.99 -9.65
N ALA A 1106 13.14 43.99 -9.24
CA ALA A 1106 14.52 43.83 -9.71
C ALA A 1106 14.59 43.05 -11.04
N PRO A 1107 15.66 43.21 -11.85
CA PRO A 1107 15.72 42.60 -13.19
C PRO A 1107 15.82 41.07 -13.16
N ILE A 1108 14.79 40.38 -13.66
CA ILE A 1108 14.73 38.90 -13.69
C ILE A 1108 15.68 38.33 -14.76
N ASN A 1109 15.70 38.93 -15.94
CA ASN A 1109 16.51 38.49 -17.09
C ASN A 1109 17.81 39.31 -17.18
N ILE A 1110 18.86 38.83 -16.51
CA ILE A 1110 20.22 39.40 -16.58
C ILE A 1110 21.13 38.46 -17.37
N SER A 1111 21.79 39.00 -18.40
CA SER A 1111 22.90 38.34 -19.09
C SER A 1111 24.17 38.43 -18.25
N THR A 1112 24.74 37.27 -17.90
CA THR A 1112 26.04 37.19 -17.22
C THR A 1112 27.15 37.70 -18.13
N GLN A 1113 27.95 38.66 -17.66
CA GLN A 1113 29.07 39.22 -18.43
C GLN A 1113 30.35 38.43 -18.16
N ILE A 1114 30.63 37.44 -19.01
CA ILE A 1114 31.91 36.72 -19.02
C ILE A 1114 32.74 37.28 -20.18
N LYS A 1115 33.81 38.02 -19.86
CA LYS A 1115 34.82 38.43 -20.86
C LYS A 1115 35.64 37.21 -21.28
N VAL A 1116 35.81 37.01 -22.58
CA VAL A 1116 36.67 35.96 -23.15
C VAL A 1116 37.79 36.62 -23.95
N THR A 1117 39.04 36.28 -23.62
CA THR A 1117 40.23 36.53 -24.46
C THR A 1117 40.91 35.19 -24.72
N ALA A 1118 41.40 34.97 -25.95
CA ALA A 1118 41.24 33.65 -26.58
C ALA A 1118 42.51 33.02 -27.16
N LYS A 1119 42.71 31.73 -26.82
CA LYS A 1119 43.27 30.60 -27.59
C LYS A 1119 43.18 29.35 -26.68
N SER A 1120 42.91 28.13 -27.15
CA SER A 1120 42.65 27.60 -28.50
C SER A 1120 41.67 26.41 -28.46
N SER A 1121 41.43 25.77 -29.61
CA SER A 1121 40.88 24.39 -29.74
C SER A 1121 39.36 24.14 -29.51
N THR A 1122 38.56 24.43 -30.55
CA THR A 1122 37.50 23.52 -31.10
C THR A 1122 36.28 23.08 -30.25
N ASN A 1123 35.32 24.00 -30.07
CA ASN A 1123 33.87 23.91 -30.36
C ASN A 1123 33.06 22.59 -30.27
N GLY A 1124 31.91 22.63 -29.56
CA GLY A 1124 30.77 21.68 -29.71
C GLY A 1124 29.86 21.50 -28.47
N VAL A 1125 29.06 22.47 -27.97
CA VAL A 1125 27.93 23.19 -28.61
C VAL A 1125 26.81 22.21 -29.08
N HIS A 1126 25.51 22.31 -28.75
CA HIS A 1126 24.65 23.38 -28.20
C HIS A 1126 23.66 22.88 -27.10
N ALA A 1127 22.75 23.77 -26.66
CA ALA A 1127 21.75 23.62 -25.57
C ALA A 1127 20.47 22.81 -26.01
N ASP A 1128 19.36 22.66 -25.27
CA ASP A 1128 18.78 23.53 -24.22
C ASP A 1128 17.80 22.85 -23.22
N SER A 1129 17.31 23.62 -22.25
CA SER A 1129 16.29 23.39 -21.19
C SER A 1129 15.26 22.25 -21.31
N ASP A 1130 14.70 21.86 -20.15
CA ASP A 1130 13.26 21.60 -19.94
C ASP A 1130 12.88 22.06 -18.52
N ASP A 1131 11.65 22.53 -18.32
CA ASP A 1131 11.03 22.82 -17.03
C ASP A 1131 9.50 22.60 -17.13
N SER A 1132 8.79 22.43 -16.01
CA SER A 1132 7.36 22.05 -16.04
C SER A 1132 6.60 22.51 -14.80
N THR A 1133 5.43 23.11 -14.97
CA THR A 1133 4.42 23.30 -13.91
C THR A 1133 3.00 23.39 -14.50
N GLN A 1134 2.00 23.35 -13.61
CA GLN A 1134 0.60 22.96 -13.86
C GLN A 1134 -0.31 23.98 -14.57
N GLU A 1135 -1.42 23.43 -15.10
CA GLU A 1135 -2.82 23.90 -15.04
C GLU A 1135 -3.16 25.40 -14.99
N SER A 1136 -3.94 25.86 -15.98
CA SER A 1136 -5.17 26.66 -15.79
C SER A 1136 -6.02 26.58 -17.07
N SER A 1137 -7.28 27.04 -17.04
CA SER A 1137 -8.30 26.65 -18.02
C SER A 1137 -8.73 27.73 -19.05
N ASP A 1138 -9.19 27.19 -20.19
CA ASP A 1138 -10.24 27.69 -21.09
C ASP A 1138 -9.99 28.68 -22.26
N GLU A 1139 -10.58 28.26 -23.39
CA GLU A 1139 -11.17 29.03 -24.50
C GLU A 1139 -10.28 29.85 -25.47
N LYS A 1140 -9.80 29.11 -26.51
CA LYS A 1140 -10.08 29.35 -27.95
C LYS A 1140 -9.22 30.33 -28.80
N ILE A 1141 -8.69 29.70 -29.87
CA ILE A 1141 -8.76 30.07 -31.31
C ILE A 1141 -7.50 30.61 -32.03
N ILE A 1142 -7.06 29.79 -33.01
CA ILE A 1142 -6.35 30.05 -34.28
C ILE A 1142 -4.79 30.09 -34.33
N GLU A 1143 -4.31 29.20 -35.23
CA GLU A 1143 -3.09 29.15 -36.07
C GLU A 1143 -1.65 28.88 -35.55
N GLU A 1144 -1.09 27.85 -36.20
CA GLU A 1144 0.31 27.46 -36.50
C GLU A 1144 1.51 28.19 -35.86
N ASN A 1145 2.46 27.43 -35.27
CA ASN A 1145 3.52 26.71 -36.03
C ASN A 1145 4.54 25.95 -35.14
N GLY A 1146 5.44 25.17 -35.77
CA GLY A 1146 6.87 25.26 -35.41
C GLY A 1146 7.51 24.36 -34.33
N ASN A 1147 7.18 23.06 -34.20
CA ASN A 1147 7.95 22.14 -33.34
C ASN A 1147 9.39 21.88 -33.88
N SER A 1148 10.44 22.40 -33.23
CA SER A 1148 11.83 21.93 -33.42
C SER A 1148 12.79 22.35 -32.30
N LYS A 1149 13.06 21.45 -31.32
CA LYS A 1149 14.30 21.45 -30.50
C LYS A 1149 14.52 20.19 -29.63
N SER A 1150 13.46 19.56 -29.11
CA SER A 1150 13.55 18.56 -28.03
C SER A 1150 14.16 17.19 -28.40
N ILE A 1151 14.18 16.80 -29.68
CA ILE A 1151 14.59 15.45 -30.11
C ILE A 1151 16.09 15.18 -29.91
N LYS A 1152 16.97 16.20 -29.95
CA LYS A 1152 18.44 16.00 -29.90
C LYS A 1152 19.01 15.65 -28.52
N LYS A 1153 18.27 15.84 -27.41
CA LYS A 1153 18.78 15.53 -26.06
C LYS A 1153 18.65 14.06 -25.64
N LYS A 1154 17.53 13.39 -25.90
CA LYS A 1154 17.26 12.03 -25.37
C LYS A 1154 18.16 10.91 -25.92
N LEU A 1155 18.83 11.12 -27.07
CA LEU A 1155 19.80 10.16 -27.60
C LEU A 1155 21.18 10.25 -26.91
N LYS A 1156 21.60 11.44 -26.43
CA LYS A 1156 22.97 11.66 -25.93
C LYS A 1156 23.22 11.08 -24.52
N ASN A 1157 22.18 10.95 -23.69
CA ASN A 1157 22.31 10.29 -22.38
C ASN A 1157 22.33 8.76 -22.48
N ARG A 1158 21.69 8.18 -23.50
CA ARG A 1158 21.55 6.72 -23.64
C ARG A 1158 22.83 6.02 -24.12
N SER A 1159 23.78 6.73 -24.75
CA SER A 1159 25.13 6.18 -24.96
C SER A 1159 25.90 6.19 -23.64
N LYS A 1160 26.04 7.35 -22.97
CA LYS A 1160 26.83 7.48 -21.73
C LYS A 1160 26.46 6.47 -20.65
N GLN A 1161 25.18 6.08 -20.54
CA GLN A 1161 24.73 5.03 -19.63
C GLN A 1161 25.19 3.62 -20.05
N LYS A 1162 25.16 3.30 -21.35
CA LYS A 1162 25.77 2.07 -21.92
C LYS A 1162 27.29 2.06 -21.76
N ASP A 1163 27.94 3.19 -21.99
CA ASP A 1163 29.40 3.34 -21.89
C ASP A 1163 29.86 3.14 -20.43
N LYS A 1164 29.13 3.72 -19.45
CA LYS A 1164 29.35 3.48 -18.01
C LYS A 1164 29.05 2.03 -17.60
N GLN A 1165 28.06 1.37 -18.20
CA GLN A 1165 27.80 -0.07 -17.98
C GLN A 1165 28.89 -0.96 -18.59
N LYS A 1166 29.42 -0.64 -19.77
CA LYS A 1166 30.58 -1.32 -20.35
C LYS A 1166 31.77 -1.25 -19.41
N LEU A 1167 32.17 -0.05 -18.98
CA LEU A 1167 33.26 0.14 -18.03
C LEU A 1167 33.05 -0.61 -16.70
N LYS A 1168 31.81 -0.66 -16.18
CA LYS A 1168 31.49 -1.43 -14.95
C LYS A 1168 31.51 -2.96 -15.16
N LYS A 1169 31.39 -3.47 -16.40
CA LYS A 1169 31.63 -4.88 -16.76
C LYS A 1169 33.11 -5.17 -16.98
N GLU A 1170 33.81 -4.30 -17.71
CA GLU A 1170 35.23 -4.39 -18.04
C GLU A 1170 36.08 -4.37 -16.75
N ALA A 1171 35.73 -3.51 -15.77
CA ALA A 1171 36.32 -3.49 -14.44
C ALA A 1171 35.90 -4.67 -13.52
N ARG A 1172 34.91 -5.48 -13.91
CA ARG A 1172 34.59 -6.77 -13.27
C ARG A 1172 35.40 -7.90 -13.90
N GLU A 1173 35.55 -7.91 -15.22
CA GLU A 1173 36.39 -8.88 -15.94
C GLU A 1173 37.88 -8.69 -15.59
N LEU A 1174 38.37 -7.46 -15.46
CA LEU A 1174 39.73 -7.17 -14.96
C LEU A 1174 39.95 -7.62 -13.51
N ARG A 1175 38.98 -7.43 -12.61
CA ARG A 1175 39.07 -7.96 -11.23
C ARG A 1175 39.04 -9.48 -11.21
N ALA A 1176 38.18 -10.12 -11.99
CA ALA A 1176 38.15 -11.58 -12.10
C ALA A 1176 39.48 -12.14 -12.62
N LYS A 1177 40.10 -11.47 -13.61
CA LYS A 1177 41.41 -11.86 -14.15
C LYS A 1177 42.54 -11.67 -13.14
N ALA A 1178 42.56 -10.55 -12.42
CA ALA A 1178 43.50 -10.29 -11.33
C ALA A 1178 43.37 -11.27 -10.14
N MET A 1179 42.19 -11.86 -9.91
CA MET A 1179 42.01 -12.95 -8.93
C MET A 1179 42.29 -14.36 -9.50
N SER A 1180 42.65 -14.48 -10.78
CA SER A 1180 43.12 -15.74 -11.40
C SER A 1180 44.64 -15.76 -11.65
N GLU A 1181 45.28 -14.59 -11.75
CA GLU A 1181 46.74 -14.47 -11.95
C GLU A 1181 47.46 -14.59 -10.58
N GLY A 1182 47.55 -15.83 -10.06
CA GLY A 1182 48.25 -16.12 -8.79
C GLY A 1182 48.20 -17.57 -8.26
N LEU A 1183 47.42 -18.48 -8.87
CA LEU A 1183 47.28 -19.87 -8.41
C LEU A 1183 47.45 -20.87 -9.56
N ASP A 1184 48.71 -21.05 -9.99
CA ASP A 1184 49.06 -22.01 -11.05
C ASP A 1184 50.44 -22.67 -10.79
N CYS A 1185 50.59 -23.34 -9.64
CA CYS A 1185 51.46 -24.52 -9.50
C CYS A 1185 51.23 -25.25 -8.16
N ILE A 1186 50.79 -26.51 -8.21
CA ILE A 1186 51.26 -27.68 -7.44
C ILE A 1186 50.39 -28.88 -7.83
N ASP A 1187 51.03 -29.95 -8.32
CA ASP A 1187 50.40 -31.23 -8.67
C ASP A 1187 50.49 -32.19 -7.47
N PHE A 1188 49.41 -32.91 -7.18
CA PHE A 1188 49.39 -34.02 -6.23
C PHE A 1188 48.60 -35.22 -6.76
N SER A 1189 49.02 -35.70 -7.93
CA SER A 1189 48.84 -37.10 -8.31
C SER A 1189 50.01 -37.97 -7.81
N SER A 1190 49.68 -39.18 -7.33
CA SER A 1190 50.56 -40.32 -6.95
C SER A 1190 51.01 -40.51 -5.48
N VAL A 1191 51.22 -41.80 -5.13
CA VAL A 1191 51.79 -42.40 -3.89
C VAL A 1191 50.97 -42.17 -2.59
N VAL A 1192 50.12 -43.08 -2.09
CA VAL A 1192 50.20 -44.54 -1.75
C VAL A 1192 51.00 -44.86 -0.48
N LEU A 1193 50.31 -45.40 0.55
CA LEU A 1193 50.77 -46.33 1.63
C LEU A 1193 49.49 -46.88 2.37
N PRO A 1194 49.52 -47.95 3.21
CA PRO A 1194 48.86 -49.21 2.80
C PRO A 1194 47.84 -49.83 3.80
N ASN A 1195 47.31 -51.02 3.42
CA ASN A 1195 46.63 -52.02 4.28
C ASN A 1195 47.45 -52.36 5.56
N GLY A 1196 46.93 -53.03 6.61
CA GLY A 1196 45.67 -53.73 6.94
C GLY A 1196 45.70 -54.06 8.46
N THR A 1197 44.95 -54.96 9.09
CA THR A 1197 44.00 -56.06 8.74
C THR A 1197 42.91 -56.11 9.86
N ALA A 1198 41.66 -56.56 9.61
CA ALA A 1198 41.07 -57.91 9.88
C ALA A 1198 41.17 -58.38 11.37
N GLU A 1199 40.41 -59.33 11.92
CA GLU A 1199 39.47 -60.37 11.40
C GLU A 1199 38.21 -60.47 12.34
N ASP A 1200 37.07 -61.17 12.07
CA ASP A 1200 36.17 -61.36 10.91
C ASP A 1200 34.85 -62.10 11.38
N GLU A 1201 33.84 -62.26 10.49
CA GLU A 1201 32.69 -63.23 10.56
C GLU A 1201 31.54 -63.02 11.62
N SER A 1202 30.27 -63.51 11.48
CA SER A 1202 29.59 -64.42 10.51
C SER A 1202 28.05 -64.20 10.34
N ALA A 1203 27.56 -64.37 9.09
CA ALA A 1203 26.34 -65.06 8.58
C ALA A 1203 24.89 -64.97 9.17
N ASP A 1204 23.92 -65.07 8.22
CA ASP A 1204 22.54 -65.64 8.27
C ASP A 1204 21.41 -64.98 9.10
N ASN A 1205 20.10 -65.10 8.79
CA ASN A 1205 19.27 -65.17 7.54
C ASN A 1205 17.76 -65.27 7.98
N ASN A 1206 16.66 -65.11 7.21
CA ASN A 1206 16.29 -64.78 5.81
C ASN A 1206 14.76 -64.38 5.78
N VAL A 1207 14.19 -64.09 4.59
CA VAL A 1207 12.74 -64.14 4.20
C VAL A 1207 11.80 -63.04 4.74
N LEU A 1208 10.97 -62.32 3.96
CA LEU A 1208 10.80 -61.98 2.51
C LEU A 1208 9.92 -60.67 2.50
N ASN A 1209 9.43 -60.01 1.44
CA ASN A 1209 9.24 -60.22 -0.01
C ASN A 1209 9.09 -58.80 -0.67
N GLU A 1210 9.02 -58.52 -1.98
CA GLU A 1210 9.07 -59.34 -3.21
C GLU A 1210 9.89 -58.59 -4.30
N SER A 1211 9.33 -58.28 -5.49
CA SER A 1211 10.02 -57.76 -6.69
C SER A 1211 8.98 -57.23 -7.72
N PRO A 1212 9.30 -56.88 -9.01
CA PRO A 1212 10.61 -56.74 -9.68
C PRO A 1212 10.78 -55.52 -10.66
N SER A 1213 12.02 -55.35 -11.15
CA SER A 1213 12.39 -54.99 -12.55
C SER A 1213 12.14 -53.57 -13.13
N HIS A 1214 12.97 -53.01 -14.03
CA HIS A 1214 14.37 -53.33 -14.37
C HIS A 1214 15.14 -52.12 -14.93
N SER A 1215 16.36 -52.34 -15.46
CA SER A 1215 17.49 -51.41 -15.36
C SER A 1215 18.24 -51.12 -16.67
N THR A 1216 18.66 -49.85 -16.82
CA THR A 1216 19.94 -49.36 -17.42
C THR A 1216 20.26 -49.42 -18.93
N LYS A 1217 20.92 -48.30 -19.35
CA LYS A 1217 22.03 -48.14 -20.34
C LYS A 1217 21.77 -47.87 -21.85
N ASN A 1218 22.11 -46.63 -22.23
CA ASN A 1218 22.93 -46.14 -23.36
C ASN A 1218 22.53 -46.37 -24.85
N ASN A 1219 22.14 -45.26 -25.48
CA ASN A 1219 22.64 -44.66 -26.75
C ASN A 1219 22.63 -45.42 -28.11
N ASN A 1220 21.95 -44.78 -29.08
CA ASN A 1220 22.20 -44.78 -30.55
C ASN A 1220 22.09 -46.14 -31.31
N ALA A 1221 21.12 -46.35 -32.22
CA ALA A 1221 21.09 -45.68 -33.53
C ALA A 1221 19.81 -45.92 -34.40
N LYS A 1222 19.57 -45.00 -35.35
CA LYS A 1222 18.93 -45.13 -36.70
C LYS A 1222 17.67 -46.02 -36.94
N LYS A 1223 16.50 -45.35 -37.02
CA LYS A 1223 15.50 -45.27 -38.13
C LYS A 1223 14.98 -46.52 -38.91
N ARG A 1224 13.66 -46.43 -39.23
CA ARG A 1224 12.73 -47.27 -40.06
C ARG A 1224 11.95 -48.32 -39.25
N GLU A 1225 10.61 -48.35 -39.22
CA GLU A 1225 9.54 -48.39 -40.25
C GLU A 1225 9.31 -49.79 -40.86
N PRO A 1226 8.06 -50.24 -41.10
CA PRO A 1226 6.83 -50.08 -40.29
C PRO A 1226 6.00 -51.42 -40.26
N GLU A 1227 4.67 -51.33 -40.03
CA GLU A 1227 3.62 -52.33 -40.39
C GLU A 1227 3.57 -53.69 -39.61
N ASP A 1228 2.40 -54.34 -39.38
CA ASP A 1228 0.98 -53.92 -39.34
C ASP A 1228 0.12 -54.99 -38.60
N ARG A 1229 -1.08 -54.62 -38.07
CA ARG A 1229 -2.22 -55.53 -37.69
C ARG A 1229 -2.01 -56.59 -36.58
N LEU A 1230 -3.03 -57.19 -35.94
CA LEU A 1230 -4.49 -56.96 -35.78
C LEU A 1230 -4.99 -57.60 -34.45
N ASP A 1231 -6.25 -57.31 -34.07
CA ASP A 1231 -7.16 -58.00 -33.11
C ASP A 1231 -6.62 -58.61 -31.78
N SER A 1232 -7.10 -58.26 -30.57
CA SER A 1232 -8.48 -58.23 -30.00
C SER A 1232 -9.09 -59.63 -29.72
N PRO A 1233 -10.06 -59.82 -28.78
CA PRO A 1233 -10.51 -58.96 -27.67
C PRO A 1233 -10.93 -59.70 -26.33
N VAL A 1234 -11.42 -58.91 -25.35
CA VAL A 1234 -12.68 -59.16 -24.56
C VAL A 1234 -12.71 -60.01 -23.24
N LYS A 1235 -12.99 -59.30 -22.11
CA LYS A 1235 -13.90 -59.63 -20.96
C LYS A 1235 -13.59 -60.82 -19.99
N SER A 1236 -14.06 -60.87 -18.73
CA SER A 1236 -14.59 -59.85 -17.77
C SER A 1236 -14.95 -60.42 -16.37
N LYS A 1237 -15.28 -59.51 -15.41
CA LYS A 1237 -16.31 -59.60 -14.34
C LYS A 1237 -16.02 -60.31 -12.98
N LYS A 1238 -16.07 -59.45 -11.93
CA LYS A 1238 -16.99 -59.46 -10.75
C LYS A 1238 -16.60 -60.12 -9.41
N LYS A 1239 -17.23 -59.53 -8.37
CA LYS A 1239 -17.31 -59.87 -6.92
C LYS A 1239 -16.05 -59.47 -6.12
N LYS A 1240 -16.15 -58.81 -4.95
CA LYS A 1240 -16.94 -59.02 -3.70
C LYS A 1240 -16.42 -60.24 -2.90
N SER A 1241 -16.26 -60.16 -1.56
CA SER A 1241 -16.33 -59.03 -0.61
C SER A 1241 -16.00 -59.51 0.82
N THR A 1242 -15.62 -58.59 1.72
CA THR A 1242 -15.74 -58.68 3.21
C THR A 1242 -14.96 -59.81 3.91
N ASN A 1243 -14.41 -59.64 5.11
CA ASN A 1243 -14.91 -58.85 6.23
C ASN A 1243 -13.77 -58.38 7.18
N ALA A 1244 -14.06 -57.37 8.01
CA ALA A 1244 -13.39 -56.95 9.28
C ALA A 1244 -11.87 -57.24 9.43
N HIS A 1245 -11.04 -56.21 9.60
CA HIS A 1245 -11.19 -55.29 10.74
C HIS A 1245 -11.50 -53.83 10.41
#